data_AF-A0A924WUK6-F1
#
_entry.id   AF-A0A924WUK6-F1
#
_cell.length_a   1.000
_cell.length_b   1.000
_cell.length_c   1.000
_cell.angle_alpha   90.00
_cell.angle_beta   90.00
_cell.angle_gamma   90.00
#
_symmetry.space_group_name_H-M   'P 1'
#
loop_
_entity.id
_entity.type
_entity.pdbx_description
1 polymer ?
#
loop_
_entity_poly.entity_id
_entity_poly.type
_entity_poly.pdbx_seq_one_letter_code
_entity_poly.pdbx_strand_id
1 'polypeptide(L)'
;MSHIPKSRAVVLAALGITSAITSHLQAASGTWSNLDGGLWNNSMPANWSDQVASGAGFTANFSTLNLTADTFVNLSQAITIGNLTFADTTASNSWILGSTNANNTLTLDNSGVAPVITVLTNLGSPRSVTIDAKLVGTNGFTKAGTTTNLGRLILAGDNSGLSGAVTLKGGITRVEHNNALGTGAVTFMSDGTASASNWQTLDIKSGVTIANTLNMPAGRASPNSGNLTMSDSTGIGTYTGTINITGTTSAGGDIAGPTGATATNYLHLNGAVVNNTGSTHLRLGNLRVTGVSGTAINWLNSGYISLGGDNGFQAATTMTLGSSAAGTLDLNGFNQTLATITKGSSSGTITNSSVTPGTLSLTGSGTYSGTVSGNVGLAFTGAAQAYSLTGASTATGANQIGNGTDGSTVTLSSTATLGNVGSTWQVNNAGVLLLARSDTGGTFTTTSTPAVTINAGGIVRSSSTYNTLVGLTLSGGALSSNGGLSATYGSFGLRGTVSVTGATASTISTSGGANNRIHIGTNIAGNATTFDVSDVTSSSATDLTVSTELANYRGTLSPFSPVQSGLTKSGAGKMLLSSVAHTYTGPTTITGGTLALGAGASISSSNLVKVGSGAIFDTGGSYTTPSVQTLGGTGTILGAVTHNSGLITGGDIGGVGGNLTFNDSLALGGGSLRFDYMPLASDITNDSVTVLANGGLSKTAVTPLNLQFAATPASVQTYRMFNYTGALAGDWSNAGFAITSNLGRATFVIDTSAAGQVNVVTTPVQPQTLVWNSASSSLWDLGTTANWDNITQPLNPDKFYNDDVARFTETGTITGITLNTSVLPSDVIVNSDTKHYTIAGTGKITGSTNLTKDGASTLTFSTNNDYTGTTVITQGTIQVGNGSNAGLLGSGAITNHGTLKINRSDGSSGTPVMMGNTISGTGAIIGASAGVITLSGPINVTGGITQAGAGTLNLTGGIAGSGGVTQDNGVLTVSGINTYNGATVINAGRFSPQSASAFGNTVGATSVGPNGQIYATTSNVNYGSEAITINGLGYLNGGALRASGNTTSTFGGTITAATAATIGV
;
A
#
# COMPACT_ATOMS: atom_id res chain seq x y z
N MET A 1 -21.34 40.66 91.37
CA MET A 1 -22.75 40.44 90.95
C MET A 1 -22.83 38.99 90.47
N SER A 2 -23.31 38.06 91.30
CA SER A 2 -24.74 37.70 91.48
C SER A 2 -25.24 36.90 90.27
N HIS A 3 -25.90 35.73 90.34
CA HIS A 3 -26.42 34.90 91.42
C HIS A 3 -26.80 33.51 90.81
N ILE A 4 -26.74 32.47 91.64
CA ILE A 4 -27.42 31.15 91.53
C ILE A 4 -28.84 31.32 92.14
N PRO A 5 -29.97 30.64 91.74
CA PRO A 5 -30.29 29.31 92.29
C PRO A 5 -31.25 28.32 91.57
N LYS A 6 -31.22 27.11 92.13
CA LYS A 6 -31.99 25.86 91.96
C LYS A 6 -33.43 25.92 92.53
N SER A 7 -34.33 25.01 92.09
CA SER A 7 -35.35 24.31 92.92
C SER A 7 -36.17 23.30 92.06
N ARG A 8 -36.19 21.98 92.30
CA ARG A 8 -36.95 21.15 93.28
C ARG A 8 -38.43 20.83 92.92
N ALA A 9 -38.66 19.55 92.57
CA ALA A 9 -39.72 18.57 92.95
C ALA A 9 -41.19 18.99 93.20
N VAL A 10 -42.15 18.22 92.66
CA VAL A 10 -43.05 17.26 93.39
C VAL A 10 -44.24 16.82 92.50
N VAL A 11 -44.36 15.48 92.36
CA VAL A 11 -45.51 14.55 92.27
C VAL A 11 -46.93 15.09 92.05
N LEU A 12 -47.64 14.50 91.09
CA LEU A 12 -49.09 14.24 91.19
C LEU A 12 -49.40 12.81 90.70
N ALA A 13 -50.10 12.05 91.54
CA ALA A 13 -50.50 10.66 91.32
C ALA A 13 -51.85 10.57 90.59
N ALA A 14 -52.03 9.52 89.78
CA ALA A 14 -53.33 8.98 89.44
C ALA A 14 -53.25 7.44 89.40
N LEU A 15 -53.94 6.80 90.35
CA LEU A 15 -54.19 5.36 90.38
C LEU A 15 -55.37 5.03 89.45
N GLY A 16 -55.22 3.98 88.65
CA GLY A 16 -56.30 3.31 87.93
C GLY A 16 -55.89 1.89 87.58
N ILE A 17 -56.38 0.91 88.33
CA ILE A 17 -56.10 -0.52 88.21
C ILE A 17 -57.00 -1.13 87.14
N THR A 18 -56.45 -1.94 86.22
CA THR A 18 -56.95 -3.30 85.89
C THR A 18 -56.00 -4.07 84.95
N SER A 19 -55.51 -5.21 85.46
CA SER A 19 -55.34 -6.51 84.81
C SER A 19 -54.59 -6.62 83.47
N ALA A 20 -53.37 -7.14 83.51
CA ALA A 20 -52.92 -8.36 82.81
C ALA A 20 -51.39 -8.45 82.89
N ILE A 21 -50.88 -9.62 83.24
CA ILE A 21 -49.46 -9.95 83.14
C ILE A 21 -49.06 -9.86 81.67
N THR A 22 -48.28 -8.85 81.29
CA THR A 22 -47.42 -8.93 80.09
C THR A 22 -46.00 -9.02 80.58
N SER A 23 -45.45 -10.24 80.50
CA SER A 23 -44.03 -10.53 80.64
C SER A 23 -43.22 -9.52 79.83
N HIS A 24 -42.36 -8.76 80.50
CA HIS A 24 -41.20 -8.16 79.85
C HIS A 24 -40.38 -9.31 79.26
N LEU A 25 -40.46 -9.53 77.95
CA LEU A 25 -39.39 -10.25 77.27
C LEU A 25 -38.14 -9.41 77.45
N GLN A 26 -37.26 -9.88 78.34
CA GLN A 26 -35.96 -9.28 78.52
C GLN A 26 -35.19 -9.41 77.21
N ALA A 27 -34.54 -8.33 76.82
CA ALA A 27 -33.49 -8.39 75.83
C ALA A 27 -32.48 -9.49 76.21
N ALA A 28 -32.24 -10.43 75.31
CA ALA A 28 -31.43 -11.62 75.54
C ALA A 28 -30.85 -12.16 74.22
N SER A 29 -29.83 -13.01 74.32
CA SER A 29 -29.35 -13.82 73.19
C SER A 29 -30.33 -14.95 72.90
N GLY A 30 -30.37 -15.41 71.65
CA GLY A 30 -31.25 -16.50 71.24
C GLY A 30 -30.64 -17.36 70.14
N THR A 31 -31.03 -18.65 70.12
CA THR A 31 -30.70 -19.60 69.06
C THR A 31 -31.95 -19.95 68.25
N TRP A 32 -31.90 -19.77 66.93
CA TRP A 32 -33.00 -20.07 66.01
C TRP A 32 -33.19 -21.58 65.86
N SER A 33 -34.42 -22.07 65.96
CA SER A 33 -34.74 -23.50 65.94
C SER A 33 -35.68 -23.92 64.80
N ASN A 34 -36.24 -22.96 64.05
CA ASN A 34 -37.21 -23.23 62.99
C ASN A 34 -36.54 -23.46 61.62
N LEU A 35 -36.58 -24.69 61.13
CA LEU A 35 -35.98 -25.13 59.86
C LEU A 35 -36.64 -24.51 58.62
N ASP A 36 -37.96 -24.25 58.67
CA ASP A 36 -38.73 -23.74 57.53
C ASP A 36 -38.65 -22.20 57.39
N GLY A 37 -38.02 -21.54 58.36
CA GLY A 37 -38.01 -20.07 58.46
C GLY A 37 -39.27 -19.52 59.12
N GLY A 38 -39.37 -18.19 59.20
CA GLY A 38 -40.49 -17.56 59.91
C GLY A 38 -40.28 -16.11 60.31
N LEU A 39 -41.18 -15.60 61.14
CA LEU A 39 -41.13 -14.23 61.63
C LEU A 39 -40.16 -14.08 62.81
N TRP A 40 -39.36 -13.01 62.79
CA TRP A 40 -38.60 -12.53 63.93
C TRP A 40 -39.29 -11.31 64.52
N ASN A 41 -39.95 -11.51 65.66
CA ASN A 41 -40.54 -10.48 66.49
C ASN A 41 -40.49 -10.89 67.97
N ASN A 42 -40.65 -9.92 68.88
CA ASN A 42 -40.58 -10.18 70.32
C ASN A 42 -41.73 -11.07 70.82
N SER A 43 -42.80 -11.26 70.04
CA SER A 43 -44.00 -12.01 70.43
C SER A 43 -44.04 -13.46 69.92
N MET A 44 -42.99 -13.94 69.25
CA MET A 44 -42.90 -15.29 68.65
C MET A 44 -41.70 -16.08 69.20
N PRO A 45 -41.74 -16.55 70.46
CA PRO A 45 -40.67 -17.38 71.04
C PRO A 45 -40.55 -18.76 70.38
N ALA A 46 -41.60 -19.26 69.72
CA ALA A 46 -41.62 -20.61 69.12
C ALA A 46 -40.56 -20.84 68.01
N ASN A 47 -40.04 -19.77 67.40
CA ASN A 47 -38.97 -19.86 66.40
C ASN A 47 -37.56 -19.96 67.01
N TRP A 48 -37.44 -19.86 68.34
CA TRP A 48 -36.19 -19.86 69.09
C TRP A 48 -36.16 -21.06 70.06
N SER A 49 -35.01 -21.70 70.25
CA SER A 49 -34.86 -22.77 71.25
C SER A 49 -34.79 -22.24 72.67
N ASP A 50 -34.35 -20.99 72.82
CA ASP A 50 -34.12 -20.32 74.10
C ASP A 50 -35.02 -19.06 74.22
N GLN A 51 -34.44 -17.87 74.33
CA GLN A 51 -35.15 -16.59 74.32
C GLN A 51 -35.16 -15.98 72.91
N VAL A 52 -36.14 -15.11 72.64
CA VAL A 52 -36.14 -14.31 71.41
C VAL A 52 -34.93 -13.38 71.42
N ALA A 53 -34.05 -13.50 70.42
CA ALA A 53 -32.89 -12.64 70.32
C ALA A 53 -33.32 -11.18 70.08
N SER A 54 -33.11 -10.30 71.05
CA SER A 54 -33.41 -8.87 70.94
C SER A 54 -32.61 -8.05 71.97
N GLY A 55 -32.21 -6.84 71.60
CA GLY A 55 -31.49 -5.86 72.40
C GLY A 55 -30.00 -5.69 72.06
N ALA A 56 -29.44 -4.57 72.51
CA ALA A 56 -28.04 -4.22 72.30
C ALA A 56 -27.09 -5.20 73.03
N GLY A 57 -26.00 -5.58 72.37
CA GLY A 57 -24.98 -6.49 72.92
C GLY A 57 -25.31 -7.99 72.84
N PHE A 58 -26.54 -8.36 72.48
CA PHE A 58 -26.98 -9.75 72.40
C PHE A 58 -26.75 -10.39 71.04
N THR A 59 -26.73 -11.73 70.99
CA THR A 59 -26.45 -12.50 69.79
C THR A 59 -27.69 -13.25 69.29
N ALA A 60 -27.99 -13.11 68.00
CA ALA A 60 -28.92 -13.97 67.28
C ALA A 60 -28.14 -15.06 66.55
N ASN A 61 -28.34 -16.32 66.97
CA ASN A 61 -27.59 -17.46 66.48
C ASN A 61 -28.43 -18.35 65.54
N PHE A 62 -28.05 -18.38 64.27
CA PHE A 62 -28.62 -19.18 63.18
C PHE A 62 -27.66 -20.31 62.74
N SER A 63 -26.74 -20.76 63.61
CA SER A 63 -25.63 -21.63 63.20
C SER A 63 -25.81 -23.12 63.50
N THR A 64 -26.89 -23.52 64.16
CA THR A 64 -27.06 -24.88 64.70
C THR A 64 -27.84 -25.81 63.79
N LEU A 65 -28.49 -25.28 62.74
CA LEU A 65 -29.40 -26.04 61.89
C LEU A 65 -28.69 -26.70 60.70
N ASN A 66 -29.25 -27.82 60.24
CA ASN A 66 -29.00 -28.41 58.93
C ASN A 66 -30.16 -28.04 58.03
N LEU A 67 -29.97 -27.07 57.13
CA LEU A 67 -31.06 -26.57 56.29
C LEU A 67 -31.42 -27.57 55.20
N THR A 68 -32.71 -27.70 54.87
CA THR A 68 -33.19 -28.56 53.78
C THR A 68 -33.58 -27.78 52.52
N ALA A 69 -33.77 -26.46 52.65
CA ALA A 69 -34.02 -25.49 51.57
C ALA A 69 -33.46 -24.12 51.98
N ASP A 70 -33.44 -23.16 51.05
CA ASP A 70 -33.13 -21.76 51.37
C ASP A 70 -34.17 -21.22 52.38
N THR A 71 -33.69 -20.71 53.52
CA THR A 71 -34.54 -20.37 54.67
C THR A 71 -34.72 -18.87 54.82
N PHE A 72 -35.98 -18.42 54.90
CA PHE A 72 -36.35 -17.00 55.07
C PHE A 72 -36.70 -16.66 56.52
N VAL A 73 -35.98 -15.71 57.11
CA VAL A 73 -36.29 -15.09 58.40
C VAL A 73 -36.75 -13.66 58.13
N ASN A 74 -37.98 -13.30 58.51
CA ASN A 74 -38.54 -11.98 58.21
C ASN A 74 -38.83 -11.17 59.47
N LEU A 75 -38.27 -9.96 59.54
CA LEU A 75 -38.61 -9.00 60.59
C LEU A 75 -40.07 -8.53 60.42
N SER A 76 -40.88 -8.71 61.47
CA SER A 76 -42.25 -8.15 61.52
C SER A 76 -42.40 -6.94 62.41
N GLN A 77 -41.30 -6.49 63.01
CA GLN A 77 -41.15 -5.26 63.79
C GLN A 77 -39.68 -4.82 63.74
N ALA A 78 -39.36 -3.62 64.22
CA ALA A 78 -37.97 -3.22 64.43
C ALA A 78 -37.31 -4.07 65.53
N ILE A 79 -36.10 -4.55 65.27
CA ILE A 79 -35.30 -5.34 66.21
C ILE A 79 -33.95 -4.67 66.40
N THR A 80 -33.49 -4.57 67.64
CA THR A 80 -32.10 -4.21 67.96
C THR A 80 -31.31 -5.48 68.25
N ILE A 81 -30.09 -5.63 67.74
CA ILE A 81 -29.23 -6.79 68.02
C ILE A 81 -27.75 -6.40 68.02
N GLY A 82 -26.94 -7.07 68.85
CA GLY A 82 -25.50 -6.86 68.90
C GLY A 82 -24.72 -7.70 67.88
N ASN A 83 -25.00 -8.99 67.77
CA ASN A 83 -24.26 -9.89 66.88
C ASN A 83 -25.18 -10.88 66.15
N LEU A 84 -24.74 -11.32 64.98
CA LEU A 84 -25.42 -12.32 64.16
C LEU A 84 -24.44 -13.44 63.83
N THR A 85 -24.86 -14.69 63.98
CA THR A 85 -24.05 -15.86 63.57
C THR A 85 -24.87 -16.74 62.66
N PHE A 86 -24.35 -17.06 61.48
CA PHE A 86 -25.00 -17.91 60.50
C PHE A 86 -24.14 -19.11 60.14
N ALA A 87 -24.76 -20.28 60.04
CA ALA A 87 -24.19 -21.48 59.45
C ALA A 87 -25.31 -22.38 58.92
N ASP A 88 -24.94 -23.27 58.02
CA ASP A 88 -25.67 -24.51 57.74
C ASP A 88 -24.70 -25.66 57.99
N THR A 89 -25.00 -26.52 58.97
CA THR A 89 -24.08 -27.59 59.40
C THR A 89 -23.61 -28.53 58.27
N THR A 90 -24.34 -28.58 57.14
CA THR A 90 -23.93 -29.32 55.93
C THR A 90 -23.56 -28.45 54.72
N ALA A 91 -23.62 -27.12 54.86
CA ALA A 91 -23.35 -26.14 53.79
C ALA A 91 -24.17 -26.36 52.50
N SER A 92 -25.41 -26.81 52.67
CA SER A 92 -26.32 -27.21 51.59
C SER A 92 -27.15 -26.05 51.03
N ASN A 93 -27.64 -25.14 51.89
CA ASN A 93 -28.60 -24.09 51.54
C ASN A 93 -28.22 -22.69 52.08
N SER A 94 -28.99 -21.67 51.70
CA SER A 94 -28.78 -20.25 52.04
C SER A 94 -29.70 -19.76 53.16
N TRP A 95 -29.24 -18.74 53.88
CA TRP A 95 -30.08 -17.95 54.79
C TRP A 95 -30.50 -16.64 54.10
N ILE A 96 -31.76 -16.24 54.24
CA ILE A 96 -32.27 -14.93 53.81
C ILE A 96 -32.93 -14.23 54.99
N LEU A 97 -32.37 -13.11 55.46
CA LEU A 97 -32.93 -12.23 56.47
C LEU A 97 -33.60 -11.02 55.80
N GLY A 98 -34.93 -11.06 55.70
CA GLY A 98 -35.77 -10.04 55.11
C GLY A 98 -36.58 -9.26 56.13
N SER A 99 -37.50 -8.44 55.63
CA SER A 99 -38.47 -7.71 56.44
C SER A 99 -39.84 -7.74 55.78
N THR A 100 -40.90 -7.83 56.58
CA THR A 100 -42.29 -7.80 56.06
C THR A 100 -42.71 -6.42 55.55
N ASN A 101 -42.02 -5.36 55.97
CA ASN A 101 -42.12 -4.01 55.42
C ASN A 101 -40.84 -3.22 55.72
N ALA A 102 -40.61 -2.13 54.98
CA ALA A 102 -39.39 -1.32 55.05
C ALA A 102 -39.14 -0.60 56.40
N ASN A 103 -40.16 -0.45 57.25
CA ASN A 103 -40.03 0.18 58.57
C ASN A 103 -39.51 -0.81 59.63
N ASN A 104 -39.52 -2.12 59.34
CA ASN A 104 -39.01 -3.15 60.24
C ASN A 104 -37.50 -3.27 60.08
N THR A 105 -36.78 -2.32 60.66
CA THR A 105 -35.32 -2.22 60.58
C THR A 105 -34.63 -3.17 61.55
N LEU A 106 -33.41 -3.57 61.19
CA LEU A 106 -32.46 -4.24 62.09
C LEU A 106 -31.42 -3.24 62.59
N THR A 107 -31.58 -2.78 63.83
CA THR A 107 -30.63 -1.89 64.49
C THR A 107 -29.44 -2.70 65.02
N LEU A 108 -28.26 -2.49 64.45
CA LEU A 108 -27.02 -3.10 64.89
C LEU A 108 -26.40 -2.23 66.00
N ASP A 109 -26.39 -2.74 67.24
CA ASP A 109 -25.81 -2.09 68.41
C ASP A 109 -25.20 -3.10 69.39
N ASN A 110 -23.87 -3.03 69.56
CA ASN A 110 -23.10 -3.88 70.46
C ASN A 110 -22.48 -3.05 71.60
N SER A 111 -23.29 -2.18 72.21
CA SER A 111 -22.94 -1.43 73.44
C SER A 111 -21.67 -0.60 73.31
N GLY A 112 -21.52 0.10 72.18
CA GLY A 112 -20.37 0.97 71.89
C GLY A 112 -19.21 0.30 71.15
N VAL A 113 -19.29 -1.02 70.90
CA VAL A 113 -18.37 -1.75 70.01
C VAL A 113 -19.06 -2.04 68.67
N ALA A 114 -18.31 -2.29 67.61
CA ALA A 114 -18.87 -2.72 66.33
C ALA A 114 -19.56 -4.10 66.48
N PRO A 115 -20.84 -4.22 66.10
CA PRO A 115 -21.55 -5.48 65.87
C PRO A 115 -20.77 -6.46 65.00
N VAL A 116 -20.86 -7.77 65.26
CA VAL A 116 -20.21 -8.80 64.44
C VAL A 116 -21.25 -9.66 63.71
N ILE A 117 -21.11 -9.75 62.38
CA ILE A 117 -21.86 -10.68 61.53
C ILE A 117 -20.92 -11.81 61.13
N THR A 118 -21.09 -12.97 61.75
CA THR A 118 -20.25 -14.15 61.54
C THR A 118 -20.94 -15.10 60.56
N VAL A 119 -20.25 -15.48 59.48
CA VAL A 119 -20.72 -16.50 58.53
C VAL A 119 -19.73 -17.66 58.55
N LEU A 120 -20.14 -18.78 59.16
CA LEU A 120 -19.27 -19.89 59.56
C LEU A 120 -19.24 -21.07 58.59
N THR A 121 -19.77 -20.93 57.38
CA THR A 121 -19.80 -22.01 56.39
C THR A 121 -19.22 -21.57 55.07
N ASN A 122 -18.38 -22.41 54.47
CA ASN A 122 -17.91 -22.25 53.09
C ASN A 122 -19.05 -22.60 52.13
N LEU A 123 -20.04 -21.71 52.09
CA LEU A 123 -21.17 -21.74 51.19
C LEU A 123 -20.63 -21.47 49.78
N GLY A 124 -20.15 -22.51 49.10
CA GLY A 124 -19.71 -22.40 47.71
C GLY A 124 -20.83 -21.82 46.85
N SER A 125 -20.49 -21.17 45.73
CA SER A 125 -21.51 -20.67 44.80
C SER A 125 -22.48 -21.81 44.41
N PRO A 126 -23.81 -21.66 44.55
CA PRO A 126 -24.58 -20.42 44.75
C PRO A 126 -25.04 -20.10 46.19
N ARG A 127 -24.57 -20.78 47.25
CA ARG A 127 -25.09 -20.58 48.61
C ARG A 127 -24.61 -19.26 49.25
N SER A 128 -25.40 -18.67 50.15
CA SER A 128 -25.05 -17.40 50.82
C SER A 128 -25.86 -17.11 52.09
N VAL A 129 -25.46 -16.08 52.83
CA VAL A 129 -26.33 -15.38 53.79
C VAL A 129 -26.72 -14.05 53.16
N THR A 130 -28.00 -13.84 52.87
CA THR A 130 -28.54 -12.58 52.34
C THR A 130 -29.22 -11.80 53.43
N ILE A 131 -28.84 -10.53 53.62
CA ILE A 131 -29.55 -9.58 54.47
C ILE A 131 -30.18 -8.53 53.55
N ASP A 132 -31.50 -8.66 53.38
CA ASP A 132 -32.34 -7.73 52.63
C ASP A 132 -33.05 -6.74 53.57
N ALA A 133 -33.18 -7.09 54.86
CA ALA A 133 -33.63 -6.15 55.88
C ALA A 133 -32.74 -4.90 55.98
N LYS A 134 -33.38 -3.73 56.12
CA LYS A 134 -32.68 -2.45 56.33
C LYS A 134 -31.88 -2.46 57.64
N LEU A 135 -30.56 -2.40 57.52
CA LEU A 135 -29.61 -2.24 58.62
C LEU A 135 -29.53 -0.76 59.03
N VAL A 136 -29.58 -0.49 60.33
CA VAL A 136 -29.37 0.84 60.91
C VAL A 136 -28.42 0.76 62.11
N GLY A 137 -27.75 1.87 62.46
CA GLY A 137 -26.87 1.91 63.64
C GLY A 137 -25.62 2.78 63.44
N THR A 138 -25.02 3.22 64.55
CA THR A 138 -23.88 4.17 64.52
C THR A 138 -22.51 3.50 64.55
N ASN A 139 -22.43 2.23 64.95
CA ASN A 139 -21.16 1.53 65.17
C ASN A 139 -20.71 0.69 63.96
N GLY A 140 -21.50 0.63 62.89
CA GLY A 140 -21.18 -0.17 61.70
C GLY A 140 -21.31 -1.66 61.99
N PHE A 141 -20.47 -2.49 61.35
CA PHE A 141 -20.34 -3.91 61.71
C PHE A 141 -19.01 -4.51 61.20
N THR A 142 -18.63 -5.64 61.79
CA THR A 142 -17.54 -6.49 61.31
C THR A 142 -18.10 -7.77 60.70
N LYS A 143 -17.83 -8.03 59.42
CA LYS A 143 -18.02 -9.36 58.82
C LYS A 143 -16.88 -10.26 59.25
N ALA A 144 -17.20 -11.37 59.92
CA ALA A 144 -16.24 -12.36 60.40
C ALA A 144 -16.51 -13.77 59.82
N GLY A 145 -15.52 -14.64 59.96
CA GLY A 145 -15.55 -16.08 59.67
C GLY A 145 -14.43 -16.78 60.45
N THR A 146 -14.25 -18.08 60.29
CA THR A 146 -13.07 -18.81 60.80
C THR A 146 -12.03 -18.99 59.70
N THR A 147 -10.80 -19.32 60.07
CA THR A 147 -9.70 -19.57 59.12
C THR A 147 -10.00 -20.65 58.07
N THR A 148 -10.98 -21.52 58.31
CA THR A 148 -11.44 -22.55 57.37
C THR A 148 -12.83 -22.30 56.78
N ASN A 149 -13.62 -21.40 57.36
CA ASN A 149 -14.97 -21.09 56.93
C ASN A 149 -15.22 -19.57 56.88
N LEU A 150 -15.04 -19.00 55.70
CA LEU A 150 -15.13 -17.55 55.53
C LEU A 150 -16.47 -17.05 54.97
N GLY A 151 -17.24 -17.90 54.30
CA GLY A 151 -18.62 -17.65 53.84
C GLY A 151 -18.86 -16.44 52.93
N ARG A 152 -20.05 -16.39 52.34
CA ARG A 152 -20.52 -15.27 51.51
C ARG A 152 -21.70 -14.55 52.18
N LEU A 153 -21.53 -13.27 52.46
CA LEU A 153 -22.58 -12.36 52.94
C LEU A 153 -23.05 -11.49 51.77
N ILE A 154 -24.35 -11.45 51.50
CA ILE A 154 -24.99 -10.58 50.52
C ILE A 154 -25.77 -9.50 51.27
N LEU A 155 -25.52 -8.24 50.96
CA LEU A 155 -26.22 -7.07 51.51
C LEU A 155 -27.10 -6.48 50.41
N ALA A 156 -28.41 -6.73 50.49
CA ALA A 156 -29.39 -6.34 49.47
C ALA A 156 -30.27 -5.14 49.87
N GLY A 157 -30.35 -4.83 51.17
CA GLY A 157 -31.19 -3.73 51.67
C GLY A 157 -30.61 -2.32 51.51
N ASP A 158 -31.49 -1.32 51.59
CA ASP A 158 -31.12 0.10 51.72
C ASP A 158 -30.62 0.43 53.14
N ASN A 159 -29.31 0.31 53.35
CA ASN A 159 -28.69 0.53 54.66
C ASN A 159 -28.26 1.98 54.90
N SER A 160 -28.98 2.95 54.30
CA SER A 160 -28.73 4.39 54.47
C SER A 160 -28.72 4.89 55.92
N GLY A 161 -29.33 4.14 56.85
CA GLY A 161 -29.32 4.44 58.30
C GLY A 161 -28.13 3.85 59.07
N LEU A 162 -27.20 3.18 58.40
CA LEU A 162 -25.95 2.68 58.98
C LEU A 162 -24.83 3.71 58.75
N SER A 163 -24.25 4.26 59.83
CA SER A 163 -23.25 5.33 59.74
C SER A 163 -21.84 4.99 60.23
N GLY A 164 -21.68 3.88 60.95
CA GLY A 164 -20.35 3.44 61.40
C GLY A 164 -19.57 2.67 60.33
N ALA A 165 -18.29 2.39 60.60
CA ALA A 165 -17.40 1.72 59.66
C ALA A 165 -17.76 0.23 59.46
N VAL A 166 -17.63 -0.25 58.22
CA VAL A 166 -17.78 -1.67 57.87
C VAL A 166 -16.41 -2.31 57.81
N THR A 167 -16.17 -3.33 58.62
CA THR A 167 -14.90 -4.07 58.64
C THR A 167 -15.07 -5.45 58.03
N LEU A 168 -14.24 -5.81 57.06
CA LEU A 168 -14.29 -7.11 56.37
C LEU A 168 -13.12 -8.00 56.83
N LYS A 169 -13.39 -9.02 57.65
CA LYS A 169 -12.40 -9.96 58.22
C LYS A 169 -12.47 -11.39 57.65
N GLY A 170 -12.86 -11.52 56.39
CA GLY A 170 -12.80 -12.80 55.69
C GLY A 170 -14.01 -13.10 54.81
N GLY A 171 -13.75 -13.76 53.68
CA GLY A 171 -14.76 -14.27 52.75
C GLY A 171 -15.20 -13.23 51.74
N ILE A 172 -16.37 -13.46 51.15
CA ILE A 172 -16.97 -12.56 50.16
C ILE A 172 -18.07 -11.76 50.84
N THR A 173 -18.02 -10.43 50.72
CA THR A 173 -19.16 -9.55 51.00
C THR A 173 -19.65 -9.00 49.68
N ARG A 174 -20.86 -9.37 49.27
CA ARG A 174 -21.49 -8.91 48.04
C ARG A 174 -22.49 -7.80 48.34
N VAL A 175 -22.47 -6.74 47.56
CA VAL A 175 -23.40 -5.61 47.68
C VAL A 175 -24.36 -5.58 46.49
N GLU A 176 -25.66 -5.57 46.77
CA GLU A 176 -26.72 -5.58 45.75
C GLU A 176 -27.56 -4.30 45.72
N HIS A 177 -27.23 -3.33 46.57
CA HIS A 177 -27.88 -2.02 46.64
C HIS A 177 -26.85 -0.90 46.83
N ASN A 178 -27.14 0.30 46.31
CA ASN A 178 -26.21 1.44 46.33
C ASN A 178 -25.78 1.85 47.75
N ASN A 179 -26.70 1.71 48.71
CA ASN A 179 -26.47 2.04 50.12
C ASN A 179 -26.20 0.81 50.99
N ALA A 180 -25.88 -0.36 50.41
CA ALA A 180 -25.76 -1.63 51.14
C ALA A 180 -24.71 -1.61 52.27
N LEU A 181 -23.68 -0.75 52.16
CA LEU A 181 -22.60 -0.61 53.15
C LEU A 181 -22.83 0.56 54.13
N GLY A 182 -23.93 1.30 54.00
CA GLY A 182 -24.18 2.53 54.76
C GLY A 182 -23.28 3.69 54.31
N THR A 183 -23.02 4.64 55.21
CA THR A 183 -22.26 5.87 54.91
C THR A 183 -20.83 5.87 55.45
N GLY A 184 -20.48 4.91 56.31
CA GLY A 184 -19.14 4.79 56.90
C GLY A 184 -18.07 4.25 55.94
N ALA A 185 -16.81 4.34 56.32
CA ALA A 185 -15.71 3.75 55.57
C ALA A 185 -15.74 2.21 55.62
N VAL A 186 -15.32 1.56 54.55
CA VAL A 186 -15.12 0.11 54.46
C VAL A 186 -13.65 -0.19 54.63
N THR A 187 -13.29 -1.10 55.53
CA THR A 187 -11.89 -1.46 55.79
C THR A 187 -11.70 -2.98 55.73
N PHE A 188 -10.79 -3.42 54.87
CA PHE A 188 -10.28 -4.80 54.94
C PHE A 188 -9.38 -4.94 56.17
N MET A 189 -9.52 -6.03 56.91
CA MET A 189 -8.66 -6.32 58.06
C MET A 189 -8.24 -7.78 58.03
N SER A 190 -6.93 -8.02 58.10
CA SER A 190 -6.43 -9.37 58.39
C SER A 190 -6.84 -9.78 59.81
N ASP A 191 -7.00 -11.07 60.04
CA ASP A 191 -7.24 -11.65 61.37
C ASP A 191 -5.95 -11.74 62.21
N GLY A 192 -4.86 -11.11 61.76
CA GLY A 192 -3.54 -11.18 62.39
C GLY A 192 -2.79 -12.50 62.16
N THR A 193 -3.37 -13.47 61.46
CA THR A 193 -2.71 -14.74 61.15
C THR A 193 -2.14 -14.73 59.74
N ALA A 194 -0.87 -15.10 59.57
CA ALA A 194 -0.22 -15.22 58.25
C ALA A 194 -0.70 -16.47 57.45
N SER A 195 -1.94 -16.90 57.67
CA SER A 195 -2.51 -18.10 57.07
C SER A 195 -2.90 -17.87 55.60
N ALA A 196 -2.59 -18.83 54.73
CA ALA A 196 -2.94 -18.82 53.31
C ALA A 196 -4.45 -18.80 53.03
N SER A 197 -5.28 -19.06 54.05
CA SER A 197 -6.72 -19.24 53.91
C SER A 197 -7.55 -17.99 54.18
N ASN A 198 -7.01 -16.91 54.76
CA ASN A 198 -7.79 -15.73 55.19
C ASN A 198 -7.88 -14.62 54.12
N TRP A 199 -8.59 -14.89 53.02
CA TRP A 199 -8.81 -13.91 51.96
C TRP A 199 -10.09 -13.10 52.15
N GLN A 200 -10.09 -11.84 51.69
CA GLN A 200 -11.23 -10.92 51.78
C GLN A 200 -11.57 -10.34 50.41
N THR A 201 -12.86 -10.36 50.02
CA THR A 201 -13.34 -9.78 48.77
C THR A 201 -14.63 -8.99 48.98
N LEU A 202 -14.68 -7.77 48.46
CA LEU A 202 -15.88 -6.97 48.28
C LEU A 202 -16.33 -7.14 46.82
N ASP A 203 -17.49 -7.76 46.62
CA ASP A 203 -18.09 -8.06 45.32
C ASP A 203 -19.26 -7.11 45.04
N ILE A 204 -19.25 -6.42 43.90
CA ILE A 204 -20.27 -5.45 43.53
C ILE A 204 -21.18 -6.06 42.48
N LYS A 205 -22.50 -6.07 42.74
CA LYS A 205 -23.48 -6.48 41.73
C LYS A 205 -23.57 -5.46 40.59
N SER A 206 -23.86 -5.95 39.40
CA SER A 206 -24.21 -5.14 38.24
C SER A 206 -25.37 -4.18 38.54
N GLY A 207 -25.23 -2.92 38.14
CA GLY A 207 -26.18 -1.84 38.41
C GLY A 207 -25.97 -1.12 39.76
N VAL A 208 -25.07 -1.60 40.61
CA VAL A 208 -24.79 -1.00 41.92
C VAL A 208 -23.67 0.03 41.82
N THR A 209 -23.86 1.18 42.48
CA THR A 209 -22.83 2.22 42.66
C THR A 209 -22.49 2.37 44.13
N ILE A 210 -21.21 2.22 44.48
CA ILE A 210 -20.71 2.38 45.86
C ILE A 210 -19.85 3.64 45.96
N ALA A 211 -20.11 4.47 46.97
CA ALA A 211 -19.42 5.74 47.21
C ALA A 211 -18.57 5.77 48.49
N ASN A 212 -18.60 4.70 49.28
CA ASN A 212 -17.83 4.61 50.53
C ASN A 212 -16.32 4.72 50.27
N THR A 213 -15.56 5.23 51.24
CA THR A 213 -14.09 5.09 51.22
C THR A 213 -13.72 3.63 51.48
N LEU A 214 -12.87 3.04 50.63
CA LEU A 214 -12.30 1.70 50.81
C LEU A 214 -10.86 1.80 51.33
N ASN A 215 -10.60 1.20 52.49
CA ASN A 215 -9.26 1.07 53.03
C ASN A 215 -8.78 -0.37 52.88
N MET A 216 -7.66 -0.54 52.18
CA MET A 216 -7.03 -1.80 51.83
C MET A 216 -5.62 -1.84 52.46
N PRO A 217 -5.51 -2.09 53.78
CA PRO A 217 -4.22 -2.37 54.40
C PRO A 217 -3.64 -3.71 53.92
N ALA A 218 -2.44 -4.06 54.37
CA ALA A 218 -1.79 -5.33 54.02
C ALA A 218 -2.74 -6.52 54.23
N GLY A 219 -3.18 -7.12 53.13
CA GLY A 219 -4.23 -8.14 53.11
C GLY A 219 -4.04 -9.11 51.96
N ARG A 220 -4.64 -10.30 52.07
CA ARG A 220 -4.70 -11.28 50.99
C ARG A 220 -6.08 -11.21 50.32
N ALA A 221 -6.10 -11.12 49.00
CA ALA A 221 -7.33 -11.27 48.22
C ALA A 221 -7.58 -12.75 47.90
N SER A 222 -8.84 -13.06 47.56
CA SER A 222 -9.20 -14.38 47.06
C SER A 222 -8.43 -14.65 45.75
N PRO A 223 -7.89 -15.87 45.54
CA PRO A 223 -7.34 -16.25 44.26
C PRO A 223 -8.33 -15.91 43.13
N ASN A 224 -7.86 -15.19 42.11
CA ASN A 224 -8.60 -14.81 40.90
C ASN A 224 -9.71 -13.77 41.04
N SER A 225 -10.02 -13.27 42.25
CA SER A 225 -11.15 -12.31 42.43
C SER A 225 -10.73 -10.91 42.90
N GLY A 226 -9.48 -10.70 43.31
CA GLY A 226 -9.07 -9.42 43.90
C GLY A 226 -9.73 -9.11 45.26
N ASN A 227 -9.32 -8.00 45.88
CA ASN A 227 -9.97 -7.51 47.09
C ASN A 227 -11.25 -6.74 46.74
N LEU A 228 -11.23 -5.94 45.67
CA LEU A 228 -12.41 -5.33 45.07
C LEU A 228 -12.74 -6.02 43.75
N THR A 229 -14.00 -6.43 43.56
CA THR A 229 -14.42 -7.18 42.38
C THR A 229 -15.85 -6.90 41.93
N MET A 230 -16.16 -7.37 40.73
CA MET A 230 -17.51 -7.66 40.29
C MET A 230 -17.52 -9.05 39.67
N SER A 231 -18.31 -9.96 40.23
CA SER A 231 -18.43 -11.34 39.76
C SER A 231 -19.52 -11.55 38.70
N ASP A 232 -20.38 -10.53 38.48
CA ASP A 232 -21.47 -10.62 37.52
C ASP A 232 -20.96 -10.73 36.08
N SER A 233 -21.47 -11.72 35.34
CA SER A 233 -21.07 -11.97 33.95
C SER A 233 -21.60 -10.92 32.97
N THR A 234 -22.53 -10.04 33.38
CA THR A 234 -23.14 -9.00 32.53
C THR A 234 -23.36 -7.67 33.26
N GLY A 235 -23.27 -6.56 32.51
CA GLY A 235 -23.53 -5.20 32.98
C GLY A 235 -22.38 -4.55 33.76
N ILE A 236 -22.67 -3.50 34.53
CA ILE A 236 -21.65 -2.60 35.09
C ILE A 236 -21.91 -2.34 36.58
N GLY A 237 -20.93 -2.66 37.43
CA GLY A 237 -20.88 -2.22 38.83
C GLY A 237 -19.91 -1.04 38.96
N THR A 238 -20.25 -0.01 39.71
CA THR A 238 -19.49 1.25 39.77
C THR A 238 -18.94 1.52 41.17
N TYR A 239 -17.67 1.90 41.26
CA TYR A 239 -17.03 2.40 42.48
C TYR A 239 -16.61 3.86 42.30
N THR A 240 -17.18 4.75 43.11
CA THR A 240 -16.92 6.21 43.05
C THR A 240 -16.16 6.75 44.26
N GLY A 241 -16.18 6.01 45.37
CA GLY A 241 -15.45 6.40 46.57
C GLY A 241 -13.93 6.26 46.42
N THR A 242 -13.19 6.90 47.33
CA THR A 242 -11.73 6.80 47.37
C THR A 242 -11.29 5.39 47.78
N ILE A 243 -10.36 4.80 47.02
CA ILE A 243 -9.70 3.53 47.33
C ILE A 243 -8.29 3.83 47.84
N ASN A 244 -8.03 3.50 49.10
CA ASN A 244 -6.74 3.66 49.78
C ASN A 244 -6.04 2.31 49.92
N ILE A 245 -4.96 2.09 49.18
CA ILE A 245 -4.11 0.88 49.24
C ILE A 245 -2.86 1.22 50.06
N THR A 246 -2.75 0.61 51.24
CA THR A 246 -1.67 0.91 52.22
C THR A 246 -0.81 -0.29 52.58
N GLY A 247 -1.09 -1.50 52.05
CA GLY A 247 -0.18 -2.65 52.13
C GLY A 247 -0.20 -3.53 50.89
N THR A 248 0.85 -4.34 50.70
CA THR A 248 1.02 -5.16 49.49
C THR A 248 0.13 -6.41 49.52
N THR A 249 -0.61 -6.66 48.44
CA THR A 249 -1.37 -7.89 48.28
C THR A 249 -0.48 -9.02 47.77
N SER A 250 -0.38 -10.13 48.51
CA SER A 250 0.49 -11.28 48.16
C SER A 250 -0.19 -12.37 47.33
N ALA A 251 -1.51 -12.27 47.09
CA ALA A 251 -2.30 -13.16 46.22
C ALA A 251 -3.63 -12.48 45.85
N GLY A 252 -4.17 -12.72 44.64
CA GLY A 252 -5.50 -12.22 44.23
C GLY A 252 -5.52 -10.90 43.45
N GLY A 253 -4.58 -9.99 43.74
CA GLY A 253 -4.54 -8.62 43.21
C GLY A 253 -5.40 -7.65 44.05
N ASP A 254 -5.21 -6.34 43.87
CA ASP A 254 -6.00 -5.33 44.57
C ASP A 254 -7.42 -5.29 43.99
N ILE A 255 -7.52 -5.28 42.66
CA ILE A 255 -8.76 -5.11 41.91
C ILE A 255 -8.86 -6.22 40.86
N ALA A 256 -10.07 -6.74 40.66
CA ALA A 256 -10.41 -7.59 39.52
C ALA A 256 -11.74 -7.16 38.90
N GLY A 257 -11.87 -7.32 37.59
CA GLY A 257 -13.15 -7.16 36.90
C GLY A 257 -13.85 -8.50 36.68
N PRO A 258 -15.06 -8.50 36.12
CA PRO A 258 -15.72 -9.72 35.71
C PRO A 258 -14.96 -10.36 34.54
N THR A 259 -14.98 -11.69 34.46
CA THR A 259 -14.36 -12.46 33.37
C THR A 259 -15.44 -12.87 32.36
N GLY A 260 -15.55 -12.14 31.25
CA GLY A 260 -16.47 -12.45 30.16
C GLY A 260 -15.77 -12.25 28.81
N ALA A 261 -16.14 -13.05 27.80
CA ALA A 261 -15.56 -12.96 26.46
C ALA A 261 -15.97 -11.69 25.70
N THR A 262 -17.04 -11.01 26.15
CA THR A 262 -17.56 -9.78 25.56
C THR A 262 -17.07 -8.58 26.35
N ALA A 263 -16.50 -7.58 25.68
CA ALA A 263 -16.11 -6.28 26.25
C ALA A 263 -17.34 -5.41 26.62
N THR A 264 -18.29 -5.98 27.36
CA THR A 264 -19.60 -5.37 27.68
C THR A 264 -19.91 -5.40 29.17
N ASN A 265 -19.13 -6.11 29.96
CA ASN A 265 -19.25 -6.16 31.42
C ASN A 265 -18.01 -5.57 32.09
N TYR A 266 -18.20 -4.66 33.05
CA TYR A 266 -17.09 -3.92 33.66
C TYR A 266 -17.30 -3.65 35.14
N LEU A 267 -16.25 -3.80 35.94
CA LEU A 267 -16.14 -2.99 37.15
C LEU A 267 -15.70 -1.59 36.71
N HIS A 268 -16.50 -0.56 36.97
CA HIS A 268 -16.20 0.82 36.60
C HIS A 268 -15.64 1.58 37.80
N LEU A 269 -14.39 2.01 37.71
CA LEU A 269 -13.78 2.94 38.67
C LEU A 269 -13.95 4.38 38.20
N ASN A 270 -14.61 5.17 39.04
CA ASN A 270 -14.88 6.58 38.81
C ASN A 270 -14.64 7.38 40.12
N GLY A 271 -13.44 7.22 40.68
CA GLY A 271 -13.04 7.76 41.97
C GLY A 271 -11.51 7.72 42.13
N ALA A 272 -11.00 8.27 43.23
CA ALA A 272 -9.57 8.31 43.49
C ALA A 272 -9.01 6.94 43.91
N VAL A 273 -7.83 6.57 43.41
CA VAL A 273 -7.03 5.42 43.84
C VAL A 273 -5.69 5.92 44.39
N VAL A 274 -5.55 5.88 45.70
CA VAL A 274 -4.35 6.29 46.43
C VAL A 274 -3.60 5.03 46.84
N ASN A 275 -2.37 4.87 46.36
CA ASN A 275 -1.56 3.69 46.67
C ASN A 275 -0.20 4.10 47.24
N ASN A 276 0.05 3.75 48.50
CA ASN A 276 1.28 4.07 49.22
C ASN A 276 2.31 2.91 49.23
N THR A 277 2.04 1.84 48.48
CA THR A 277 2.82 0.59 48.47
C THR A 277 3.69 0.42 47.23
N GLY A 278 3.52 1.31 46.24
CA GLY A 278 4.32 1.38 45.02
C GLY A 278 3.61 0.88 43.75
N SER A 279 2.70 -0.10 43.81
CA SER A 279 1.99 -0.58 42.61
C SER A 279 0.57 -1.06 42.89
N THR A 280 -0.37 -0.70 42.02
CA THR A 280 -1.75 -1.21 42.02
C THR A 280 -1.85 -2.39 41.05
N HIS A 281 -2.28 -3.55 41.54
CA HIS A 281 -2.39 -4.78 40.78
C HIS A 281 -3.82 -5.01 40.28
N LEU A 282 -3.99 -4.94 38.96
CA LEU A 282 -5.16 -5.50 38.28
C LEU A 282 -4.82 -6.91 37.81
N ARG A 283 -5.51 -7.92 38.37
CA ARG A 283 -5.17 -9.32 38.10
C ARG A 283 -5.83 -9.92 36.87
N LEU A 284 -7.17 -9.93 36.79
CA LEU A 284 -7.94 -10.51 35.69
C LEU A 284 -9.26 -9.74 35.51
N GLY A 285 -9.89 -9.93 34.35
CA GLY A 285 -11.22 -9.37 34.05
C GLY A 285 -11.23 -7.94 33.53
N ASN A 286 -12.43 -7.42 33.35
CA ASN A 286 -12.71 -6.17 32.64
C ASN A 286 -12.89 -4.98 33.59
N LEU A 287 -12.02 -3.97 33.49
CA LEU A 287 -12.08 -2.72 34.25
C LEU A 287 -12.42 -1.57 33.30
N ARG A 288 -13.38 -0.72 33.67
CA ARG A 288 -13.61 0.58 33.02
C ARG A 288 -13.11 1.69 33.93
N VAL A 289 -12.42 2.68 33.40
CA VAL A 289 -11.87 3.79 34.20
C VAL A 289 -12.32 5.14 33.65
N THR A 290 -12.72 6.05 34.54
CA THR A 290 -13.07 7.44 34.17
C THR A 290 -12.56 8.35 35.27
N GLY A 291 -11.52 9.15 34.98
CA GLY A 291 -10.98 10.13 35.92
C GLY A 291 -10.39 9.55 37.20
N VAL A 292 -9.73 8.39 37.15
CA VAL A 292 -9.01 7.83 38.30
C VAL A 292 -7.83 8.74 38.65
N SER A 293 -7.94 9.42 39.80
CA SER A 293 -6.94 10.34 40.35
C SER A 293 -6.22 9.73 41.57
N GLY A 294 -5.11 10.29 42.04
CA GLY A 294 -4.45 9.86 43.29
C GLY A 294 -2.92 9.73 43.17
N THR A 295 -2.30 8.92 44.03
CA THR A 295 -0.83 8.70 44.04
C THR A 295 -0.43 7.34 43.49
N ALA A 296 -1.35 6.55 42.93
CA ALA A 296 -1.00 5.25 42.33
C ALA A 296 -0.15 5.44 41.06
N ILE A 297 1.17 5.46 41.24
CA ILE A 297 2.12 5.75 40.16
C ILE A 297 2.21 4.57 39.20
N ASN A 298 2.22 3.31 39.67
CA ASN A 298 2.39 2.14 38.79
C ASN A 298 1.20 1.19 38.77
N TRP A 299 0.63 0.93 37.59
CA TRP A 299 -0.45 -0.05 37.39
C TRP A 299 0.08 -1.32 36.73
N LEU A 300 -0.06 -2.45 37.42
CA LEU A 300 0.34 -3.77 36.92
C LEU A 300 -0.91 -4.49 36.40
N ASN A 301 -1.09 -4.53 35.09
CA ASN A 301 -2.29 -5.02 34.44
C ASN A 301 -2.11 -6.44 33.86
N SER A 302 -2.93 -7.38 34.30
CA SER A 302 -3.06 -8.74 33.79
C SER A 302 -4.48 -9.05 33.29
N GLY A 303 -5.31 -8.03 33.05
CA GLY A 303 -6.67 -8.12 32.51
C GLY A 303 -6.95 -7.11 31.39
N TYR A 304 -8.19 -6.64 31.26
CA TYR A 304 -8.62 -5.72 30.22
C TYR A 304 -9.05 -4.38 30.84
N ILE A 305 -8.33 -3.30 30.56
CA ILE A 305 -8.68 -1.95 30.98
C ILE A 305 -9.26 -1.21 29.78
N SER A 306 -10.48 -0.67 29.90
CA SER A 306 -11.11 0.18 28.91
C SER A 306 -11.30 1.60 29.47
N LEU A 307 -11.00 2.62 28.66
CA LEU A 307 -11.30 3.99 29.05
C LEU A 307 -12.81 4.26 28.93
N GLY A 308 -13.34 4.97 29.93
CA GLY A 308 -14.71 5.49 29.93
C GLY A 308 -14.81 6.98 29.68
N GLY A 309 -13.68 7.67 29.57
CA GLY A 309 -13.53 9.10 29.27
C GLY A 309 -12.06 9.44 29.03
N ASP A 310 -11.79 10.65 28.52
CA ASP A 310 -10.43 11.15 28.33
C ASP A 310 -9.66 11.21 29.65
N ASN A 311 -8.38 10.83 29.61
CA ASN A 311 -7.49 10.76 30.76
C ASN A 311 -8.12 9.98 31.92
N GLY A 312 -8.60 8.77 31.61
CA GLY A 312 -9.11 7.81 32.58
C GLY A 312 -8.12 7.55 33.73
N PHE A 313 -6.82 7.69 33.46
CA PHE A 313 -5.75 7.81 34.45
C PHE A 313 -5.10 9.20 34.43
N GLN A 314 -4.46 9.58 35.53
CA GLN A 314 -3.62 10.78 35.59
C GLN A 314 -2.34 10.66 34.73
N ALA A 315 -1.84 11.81 34.26
CA ALA A 315 -0.66 11.88 33.40
C ALA A 315 0.62 11.28 34.03
N ALA A 316 0.78 11.34 35.35
CA ALA A 316 1.95 10.80 36.05
C ALA A 316 1.98 9.26 36.13
N THR A 317 0.92 8.57 35.70
CA THR A 317 0.81 7.11 35.83
C THR A 317 1.76 6.40 34.87
N THR A 318 2.53 5.44 35.40
CA THR A 318 3.22 4.39 34.66
C THR A 318 2.36 3.11 34.62
N MET A 319 2.45 2.36 33.53
CA MET A 319 1.68 1.13 33.37
C MET A 319 2.56 -0.02 32.87
N THR A 320 2.41 -1.20 33.46
CA THR A 320 2.98 -2.45 32.95
C THR A 320 1.84 -3.36 32.50
N LEU A 321 1.75 -3.58 31.18
CA LEU A 321 0.78 -4.50 30.59
C LEU A 321 1.38 -5.90 30.53
N GLY A 322 0.61 -6.92 30.91
CA GLY A 322 1.09 -8.28 30.82
C GLY A 322 1.97 -8.70 32.01
N SER A 323 1.71 -8.19 33.22
CA SER A 323 2.62 -8.41 34.36
C SER A 323 2.74 -9.89 34.76
N SER A 324 1.62 -10.62 34.78
CA SER A 324 1.54 -12.05 35.15
C SER A 324 0.62 -12.90 34.25
N ALA A 325 -0.32 -12.27 33.55
CA ALA A 325 -1.14 -12.85 32.47
C ALA A 325 -1.34 -11.78 31.39
N ALA A 326 -2.05 -12.08 30.30
CA ALA A 326 -2.25 -11.13 29.20
C ALA A 326 -2.93 -9.83 29.68
N GLY A 327 -2.32 -8.68 29.40
CA GLY A 327 -2.85 -7.36 29.79
C GLY A 327 -3.18 -6.49 28.58
N THR A 328 -4.34 -5.85 28.58
CA THR A 328 -4.80 -4.93 27.53
C THR A 328 -5.16 -3.57 28.09
N LEU A 329 -4.71 -2.51 27.42
CA LEU A 329 -5.26 -1.16 27.53
C LEU A 329 -6.02 -0.84 26.24
N ASP A 330 -7.33 -0.66 26.36
CA ASP A 330 -8.22 -0.21 25.29
C ASP A 330 -8.60 1.25 25.50
N LEU A 331 -8.22 2.09 24.54
CA LEU A 331 -8.55 3.52 24.54
C LEU A 331 -10.04 3.79 24.32
N ASN A 332 -10.77 2.87 23.69
CA ASN A 332 -12.23 2.95 23.51
C ASN A 332 -12.72 4.33 22.99
N GLY A 333 -11.97 4.92 22.05
CA GLY A 333 -12.30 6.21 21.43
C GLY A 333 -11.90 7.45 22.23
N PHE A 334 -11.17 7.29 23.34
CA PHE A 334 -10.71 8.38 24.20
C PHE A 334 -9.19 8.58 24.10
N ASN A 335 -8.73 9.74 24.54
CA ASN A 335 -7.32 10.08 24.67
C ASN A 335 -6.81 9.82 26.08
N GLN A 336 -5.55 9.40 26.21
CA GLN A 336 -4.93 9.14 27.50
C GLN A 336 -3.49 9.63 27.50
N THR A 337 -3.10 10.38 28.53
CA THR A 337 -1.71 10.71 28.81
C THR A 337 -1.17 9.83 29.93
N LEU A 338 -0.02 9.16 29.73
CA LEU A 338 0.69 8.39 30.75
C LEU A 338 2.16 8.83 30.79
N ALA A 339 2.82 8.61 31.94
CA ALA A 339 4.24 8.83 32.06
C ALA A 339 5.00 7.80 31.22
N THR A 340 4.77 6.51 31.46
CA THR A 340 5.37 5.44 30.65
C THR A 340 4.42 4.25 30.56
N ILE A 341 4.60 3.45 29.51
CA ILE A 341 4.00 2.13 29.41
C ILE A 341 5.08 1.11 29.07
N THR A 342 5.01 -0.07 29.67
CA THR A 342 5.94 -1.18 29.44
C THR A 342 5.17 -2.49 29.31
N LYS A 343 5.81 -3.51 28.74
CA LYS A 343 5.31 -4.88 28.70
C LYS A 343 5.99 -5.67 29.81
N GLY A 344 5.20 -6.42 30.58
CA GLY A 344 5.67 -7.38 31.57
C GLY A 344 6.11 -8.70 30.94
N SER A 345 6.04 -9.78 31.72
CA SER A 345 6.47 -11.12 31.32
C SER A 345 5.53 -11.78 30.28
N SER A 346 4.27 -11.35 30.24
CA SER A 346 3.21 -11.90 29.38
C SER A 346 2.84 -10.95 28.22
N SER A 347 1.86 -11.34 27.41
CA SER A 347 1.37 -10.48 26.32
C SER A 347 0.84 -9.14 26.86
N GLY A 348 1.27 -8.04 26.24
CA GLY A 348 0.77 -6.70 26.51
C GLY A 348 0.22 -6.11 25.21
N THR A 349 -1.01 -5.60 25.23
CA THR A 349 -1.67 -5.02 24.06
C THR A 349 -2.19 -3.62 24.37
N ILE A 350 -1.86 -2.67 23.50
CA ILE A 350 -2.52 -1.37 23.43
C ILE A 350 -3.45 -1.41 22.23
N THR A 351 -4.73 -1.09 22.42
CA THR A 351 -5.72 -1.10 21.36
C THR A 351 -6.67 0.08 21.46
N ASN A 352 -7.43 0.30 20.40
CA ASN A 352 -8.60 1.13 20.41
C ASN A 352 -9.71 0.36 19.69
N SER A 353 -10.70 -0.11 20.47
CA SER A 353 -11.86 -0.84 19.98
C SER A 353 -12.90 0.05 19.29
N SER A 354 -12.81 1.37 19.47
CA SER A 354 -13.71 2.35 18.85
C SER A 354 -13.28 2.68 17.42
N VAL A 355 -14.28 3.05 16.59
CA VAL A 355 -14.04 3.65 15.28
C VAL A 355 -13.48 5.07 15.39
N THR A 356 -13.81 5.78 16.47
CA THR A 356 -13.25 7.10 16.78
C THR A 356 -11.77 6.93 17.14
N PRO A 357 -10.84 7.69 16.53
CA PRO A 357 -9.42 7.62 16.89
C PRO A 357 -9.19 7.95 18.37
N GLY A 358 -8.30 7.21 19.02
CA GLY A 358 -7.85 7.46 20.39
C GLY A 358 -6.35 7.63 20.42
N THR A 359 -5.85 8.64 21.15
CA THR A 359 -4.42 8.94 21.24
C THR A 359 -3.87 8.55 22.61
N LEU A 360 -2.82 7.73 22.64
CA LEU A 360 -2.00 7.50 23.82
C LEU A 360 -0.78 8.42 23.79
N SER A 361 -0.75 9.40 24.69
CA SER A 361 0.38 10.31 24.89
C SER A 361 1.31 9.80 25.98
N LEU A 362 2.61 9.71 25.70
CA LEU A 362 3.64 9.23 26.61
C LEU A 362 4.62 10.36 26.92
N THR A 363 4.83 10.63 28.21
CA THR A 363 5.62 11.79 28.66
C THR A 363 7.00 11.47 29.20
N GLY A 364 7.30 10.19 29.43
CA GLY A 364 8.54 9.65 29.98
C GLY A 364 9.33 8.78 28.98
N SER A 365 10.55 8.41 29.35
CA SER A 365 11.38 7.45 28.60
C SER A 365 10.98 6.00 28.90
N GLY A 366 11.28 5.09 27.97
CA GLY A 366 10.92 3.68 28.16
C GLY A 366 11.10 2.79 26.94
N THR A 367 10.67 1.54 27.08
CA THR A 367 10.60 0.58 25.98
C THR A 367 9.29 -0.19 26.04
N TYR A 368 8.60 -0.28 24.90
CA TYR A 368 7.43 -1.12 24.76
C TYR A 368 7.66 -2.20 23.69
N SER A 369 7.53 -3.45 24.13
CA SER A 369 7.71 -4.66 23.32
C SER A 369 6.40 -5.42 23.08
N GLY A 370 5.27 -4.83 23.48
CA GLY A 370 3.94 -5.38 23.26
C GLY A 370 3.38 -5.02 21.89
N THR A 371 2.14 -5.44 21.65
CA THR A 371 1.40 -5.17 20.41
C THR A 371 0.66 -3.85 20.51
N VAL A 372 0.66 -3.06 19.44
CA VAL A 372 -0.20 -1.88 19.30
C VAL A 372 -1.12 -2.08 18.09
N SER A 373 -2.44 -2.05 18.29
CA SER A 373 -3.43 -2.36 17.25
C SER A 373 -4.64 -1.41 17.27
N GLY A 374 -5.53 -1.52 16.28
CA GLY A 374 -6.74 -0.70 16.19
C GLY A 374 -6.46 0.75 15.80
N ASN A 375 -7.44 1.63 16.00
CA ASN A 375 -7.33 3.05 15.64
C ASN A 375 -6.60 3.87 16.73
N VAL A 376 -5.39 3.43 17.08
CA VAL A 376 -4.53 4.05 18.11
C VAL A 376 -3.54 5.00 17.44
N GLY A 377 -3.52 6.25 17.89
CA GLY A 377 -2.42 7.19 17.67
C GLY A 377 -1.47 7.19 18.87
N LEU A 378 -0.15 7.25 18.63
CA LEU A 378 0.84 7.41 19.69
C LEU A 378 1.43 8.81 19.65
N ALA A 379 1.38 9.54 20.76
CA ALA A 379 2.04 10.84 20.89
C ALA A 379 3.18 10.74 21.91
N PHE A 380 4.35 11.25 21.57
CA PHE A 380 5.51 11.29 22.47
C PHE A 380 5.79 12.74 22.83
N THR A 381 5.34 13.15 24.02
CA THR A 381 5.21 14.56 24.45
C THR A 381 5.90 14.76 25.80
N GLY A 382 7.04 15.44 25.85
CA GLY A 382 7.75 15.72 27.11
C GLY A 382 9.18 16.19 26.88
N ALA A 383 9.88 16.54 27.96
CA ALA A 383 11.27 16.99 27.89
C ALA A 383 12.21 15.83 27.49
N ALA A 384 13.04 16.02 26.46
CA ALA A 384 14.11 15.14 25.96
C ALA A 384 14.00 13.64 26.31
N GLN A 385 13.03 12.93 25.70
CA GLN A 385 12.79 11.52 26.01
C GLN A 385 13.39 10.56 24.98
N ALA A 386 13.86 9.40 25.44
CA ALA A 386 14.20 8.26 24.58
C ALA A 386 13.17 7.15 24.78
N TYR A 387 12.42 6.81 23.73
CA TYR A 387 11.43 5.75 23.75
C TYR A 387 11.69 4.72 22.65
N SER A 388 11.69 3.43 22.98
CA SER A 388 11.92 2.35 22.02
C SER A 388 10.65 1.51 21.82
N LEU A 389 10.19 1.41 20.58
CA LEU A 389 9.18 0.45 20.16
C LEU A 389 9.91 -0.75 19.55
N THR A 390 9.69 -1.93 20.14
CA THR A 390 10.35 -3.19 19.73
C THR A 390 9.35 -4.26 19.28
N GLY A 391 8.08 -4.13 19.68
CA GLY A 391 6.98 -5.01 19.28
C GLY A 391 6.33 -4.59 17.96
N ALA A 392 5.65 -5.53 17.30
CA ALA A 392 4.91 -5.26 16.07
C ALA A 392 3.70 -4.34 16.31
N SER A 393 3.39 -3.49 15.34
CA SER A 393 2.20 -2.64 15.36
C SER A 393 1.37 -2.81 14.09
N THR A 394 0.06 -2.95 14.27
CA THR A 394 -0.96 -2.92 13.22
C THR A 394 -1.88 -1.70 13.33
N ALA A 395 -1.55 -0.76 14.22
CA ALA A 395 -2.38 0.39 14.52
C ALA A 395 -2.44 1.38 13.35
N THR A 396 -3.59 2.03 13.14
CA THR A 396 -3.85 2.92 11.98
C THR A 396 -4.02 4.39 12.36
N GLY A 397 -3.77 4.78 13.61
CA GLY A 397 -3.91 6.17 14.04
C GLY A 397 -2.73 7.07 13.66
N ALA A 398 -2.85 8.34 14.03
CA ALA A 398 -1.82 9.36 13.81
C ALA A 398 -0.78 9.34 14.93
N ASN A 399 0.47 9.06 14.57
CA ASN A 399 1.61 9.09 15.48
C ASN A 399 2.29 10.46 15.44
N GLN A 400 2.65 11.00 16.60
CA GLN A 400 3.26 12.32 16.75
C GLN A 400 4.51 12.23 17.63
N ILE A 401 5.62 12.81 17.17
CA ILE A 401 6.89 12.86 17.91
C ILE A 401 7.31 14.31 18.03
N GLY A 402 7.58 14.76 19.26
CA GLY A 402 7.95 16.14 19.54
C GLY A 402 6.72 17.03 19.62
N ASN A 403 6.58 17.74 20.73
CA ASN A 403 5.58 18.81 20.93
C ASN A 403 6.00 19.74 22.09
N GLY A 404 7.31 19.94 22.28
CA GLY A 404 7.91 20.69 23.39
C GLY A 404 9.28 21.30 23.02
N THR A 405 9.96 21.93 23.97
CA THR A 405 11.26 22.60 23.74
C THR A 405 12.45 21.66 23.65
N ASP A 406 12.32 20.44 24.16
CA ASP A 406 13.44 19.51 24.32
C ASP A 406 13.22 18.21 23.51
N GLY A 407 14.27 17.70 22.88
CA GLY A 407 14.14 16.74 21.76
C GLY A 407 13.80 15.29 22.13
N SER A 408 12.61 14.83 21.74
CA SER A 408 12.15 13.44 21.93
C SER A 408 12.62 12.53 20.79
N THR A 409 13.30 11.43 21.12
CA THR A 409 13.69 10.38 20.17
C THR A 409 12.83 9.13 20.35
N VAL A 410 12.15 8.71 19.28
CA VAL A 410 11.44 7.43 19.20
C VAL A 410 12.21 6.50 18.27
N THR A 411 12.59 5.33 18.79
CA THR A 411 13.34 4.32 18.06
C THR A 411 12.43 3.17 17.66
N LEU A 412 12.34 2.87 16.36
CA LEU A 412 11.73 1.64 15.85
C LEU A 412 12.81 0.59 15.65
N SER A 413 12.74 -0.52 16.38
CA SER A 413 13.73 -1.59 16.32
C SER A 413 13.07 -2.97 16.42
N SER A 414 13.86 -4.04 16.24
CA SER A 414 13.37 -5.42 16.30
C SER A 414 12.15 -5.64 15.38
N THR A 415 10.95 -5.88 15.92
CA THR A 415 9.73 -6.16 15.14
C THR A 415 8.84 -4.94 14.87
N ALA A 416 9.19 -3.74 15.35
CA ALA A 416 8.42 -2.52 15.14
C ALA A 416 8.55 -1.92 13.72
N THR A 417 7.41 -1.79 13.03
CA THR A 417 7.27 -1.13 11.71
C THR A 417 6.79 0.32 11.88
N LEU A 418 6.68 1.07 10.77
CA LEU A 418 5.88 2.31 10.72
C LEU A 418 4.36 2.08 10.87
N GLY A 419 3.90 0.84 11.04
CA GLY A 419 2.48 0.48 11.08
C GLY A 419 1.91 0.05 9.72
N ASN A 420 0.58 -0.04 9.65
CA ASN A 420 -0.15 -0.44 8.46
C ASN A 420 -0.45 0.76 7.53
N VAL A 421 -0.76 0.48 6.27
CA VAL A 421 -1.26 1.50 5.34
C VAL A 421 -2.54 2.12 5.93
N GLY A 422 -2.49 3.40 6.28
CA GLY A 422 -3.53 4.11 7.04
C GLY A 422 -2.99 4.88 8.24
N SER A 423 -1.90 4.42 8.86
CA SER A 423 -1.19 5.18 9.90
C SER A 423 -0.49 6.40 9.30
N THR A 424 -0.29 7.43 10.12
CA THR A 424 0.54 8.59 9.76
C THR A 424 1.61 8.83 10.83
N TRP A 425 2.74 9.39 10.44
CA TRP A 425 3.80 9.83 11.36
C TRP A 425 4.07 11.31 11.14
N GLN A 426 3.97 12.10 12.20
CA GLN A 426 4.36 13.49 12.23
C GLN A 426 5.55 13.63 13.17
N VAL A 427 6.67 14.10 12.66
CA VAL A 427 7.87 14.40 13.44
C VAL A 427 8.02 15.91 13.49
N ASN A 428 7.77 16.49 14.65
CA ASN A 428 7.75 17.93 14.88
C ASN A 428 9.07 18.41 15.49
N ASN A 429 9.11 19.69 15.86
CA ASN A 429 10.29 20.36 16.40
C ASN A 429 11.00 19.55 17.49
N ALA A 430 12.32 19.39 17.32
CA ALA A 430 13.22 18.60 18.15
C ALA A 430 12.89 17.08 18.24
N GLY A 431 11.85 16.61 17.56
CA GLY A 431 11.50 15.20 17.46
C GLY A 431 12.46 14.44 16.54
N VAL A 432 12.83 13.22 16.94
CA VAL A 432 13.64 12.31 16.12
C VAL A 432 12.91 10.97 16.01
N LEU A 433 12.55 10.55 14.80
CA LEU A 433 12.17 9.18 14.49
C LEU A 433 13.40 8.42 14.00
N LEU A 434 13.91 7.50 14.82
CA LEU A 434 15.06 6.67 14.52
C LEU A 434 14.64 5.30 14.00
N LEU A 435 14.97 4.98 12.76
CA LEU A 435 14.68 3.70 12.12
C LEU A 435 15.87 2.73 12.34
N ALA A 436 15.90 2.08 13.51
CA ALA A 436 16.99 1.21 13.94
C ALA A 436 16.86 -0.26 13.50
N ARG A 437 15.96 -0.53 12.55
CA ARG A 437 15.91 -1.79 11.79
C ARG A 437 15.73 -1.50 10.31
N SER A 438 16.07 -2.46 9.46
CA SER A 438 15.70 -2.40 8.05
C SER A 438 14.20 -2.69 7.86
N ASP A 439 13.66 -2.25 6.74
CA ASP A 439 12.28 -2.51 6.33
C ASP A 439 11.22 -2.05 7.35
N THR A 440 11.44 -0.94 8.06
CA THR A 440 10.40 -0.32 8.92
C THR A 440 9.18 0.12 8.12
N GLY A 441 9.39 0.69 6.93
CA GLY A 441 8.36 0.98 5.93
C GLY A 441 8.12 -0.16 4.94
N GLY A 442 8.62 -1.36 5.21
CA GLY A 442 8.57 -2.50 4.29
C GLY A 442 9.79 -2.62 3.38
N THR A 443 9.78 -3.64 2.53
CA THR A 443 10.93 -4.04 1.70
C THR A 443 11.16 -3.09 0.53
N PHE A 444 12.24 -3.31 -0.20
CA PHE A 444 12.54 -2.59 -1.46
C PHE A 444 11.48 -2.82 -2.57
N THR A 445 10.51 -3.72 -2.41
CA THR A 445 9.39 -3.90 -3.37
C THR A 445 8.09 -3.27 -2.90
N THR A 446 8.03 -2.70 -1.69
CA THR A 446 6.83 -2.11 -1.08
C THR A 446 6.29 -0.90 -1.83
N THR A 447 5.06 -1.00 -2.34
CA THR A 447 4.39 0.04 -3.16
C THR A 447 3.60 1.06 -2.36
N SER A 448 3.38 0.84 -1.07
CA SER A 448 2.71 1.80 -0.19
C SER A 448 3.28 1.71 1.23
N THR A 449 3.43 2.85 1.88
CA THR A 449 3.88 2.97 3.27
C THR A 449 2.96 3.94 4.01
N PRO A 450 2.92 3.90 5.34
CA PRO A 450 2.41 5.02 6.15
C PRO A 450 3.00 6.35 5.68
N ALA A 451 2.19 7.39 5.67
CA ALA A 451 2.65 8.73 5.31
C ALA A 451 3.53 9.30 6.43
N VAL A 452 4.69 9.83 6.09
CA VAL A 452 5.63 10.44 7.02
C VAL A 452 5.75 11.92 6.70
N THR A 453 5.40 12.77 7.67
CA THR A 453 5.56 14.23 7.61
C THR A 453 6.64 14.66 8.58
N ILE A 454 7.66 15.34 8.09
CA ILE A 454 8.75 15.88 8.90
C ILE A 454 8.60 17.41 8.93
N ASN A 455 8.05 17.93 10.02
CA ASN A 455 7.82 19.35 10.22
C ASN A 455 9.12 20.05 10.67
N ALA A 456 9.09 21.38 10.70
CA ALA A 456 10.22 22.22 11.09
C ALA A 456 10.88 21.73 12.40
N GLY A 457 12.20 21.52 12.35
CA GLY A 457 13.00 21.02 13.47
C GLY A 457 12.88 19.52 13.77
N GLY A 458 12.02 18.78 13.06
CA GLY A 458 11.90 17.33 13.16
C GLY A 458 12.90 16.59 12.28
N ILE A 459 13.27 15.37 12.69
CA ILE A 459 14.25 14.53 12.00
C ILE A 459 13.75 13.08 11.88
N VAL A 460 13.76 12.53 10.67
CA VAL A 460 13.69 11.06 10.47
C VAL A 460 15.07 10.57 10.09
N ARG A 461 15.59 9.55 10.79
CA ARG A 461 16.99 9.13 10.66
C ARG A 461 17.13 7.61 10.53
N SER A 462 17.97 7.16 9.60
CA SER A 462 18.38 5.74 9.51
C SER A 462 19.40 5.39 10.60
N SER A 463 19.72 4.11 10.78
CA SER A 463 20.78 3.71 11.72
C SER A 463 21.53 2.48 11.22
N SER A 464 22.29 2.65 10.13
CA SER A 464 22.91 1.53 9.38
C SER A 464 21.87 0.53 8.85
N THR A 465 20.75 1.05 8.36
CA THR A 465 19.56 0.30 7.97
C THR A 465 19.00 0.83 6.65
N TYR A 466 18.32 -0.03 5.89
CA TYR A 466 17.61 0.37 4.66
C TYR A 466 16.11 0.44 4.91
N ASN A 467 15.48 1.55 4.55
CA ASN A 467 14.04 1.75 4.75
C ASN A 467 13.37 2.38 3.53
N THR A 468 12.27 1.79 3.08
CA THR A 468 11.44 2.32 1.98
C THR A 468 10.44 3.34 2.51
N LEU A 469 10.31 4.48 1.82
CA LEU A 469 9.28 5.50 2.05
C LEU A 469 8.59 5.81 0.71
N VAL A 470 7.26 5.72 0.67
CA VAL A 470 6.46 6.04 -0.53
C VAL A 470 5.77 7.39 -0.39
N GLY A 471 5.23 7.73 0.79
CA GLY A 471 4.64 9.03 1.08
C GLY A 471 5.50 9.82 2.06
N LEU A 472 6.32 10.75 1.55
CA LEU A 472 7.17 11.62 2.35
C LEU A 472 6.81 13.08 2.12
N THR A 473 6.47 13.79 3.20
CA THR A 473 6.31 15.25 3.22
C THR A 473 7.40 15.87 4.09
N LEU A 474 8.16 16.80 3.52
CA LEU A 474 9.16 17.60 4.23
C LEU A 474 8.60 19.02 4.38
N SER A 475 8.22 19.39 5.60
CA SER A 475 7.62 20.69 5.93
C SER A 475 8.57 21.51 6.83
N GLY A 476 9.81 21.68 6.37
CA GLY A 476 10.90 22.35 7.09
C GLY A 476 11.79 21.42 7.93
N GLY A 477 11.52 20.11 7.91
CA GLY A 477 12.28 19.10 8.64
C GLY A 477 13.39 18.44 7.83
N ALA A 478 14.05 17.44 8.43
CA ALA A 478 15.19 16.73 7.85
C ALA A 478 14.98 15.22 7.70
N LEU A 479 15.28 14.68 6.51
CA LEU A 479 15.55 13.25 6.32
C LEU A 479 17.07 13.02 6.40
N SER A 480 17.52 12.28 7.42
CA SER A 480 18.93 12.14 7.77
C SER A 480 19.44 10.72 7.53
N SER A 481 20.37 10.56 6.60
CA SER A 481 21.07 9.30 6.35
C SER A 481 22.22 9.14 7.34
N ASN A 482 22.09 8.17 8.24
CA ASN A 482 23.11 7.78 9.22
C ASN A 482 23.45 6.29 9.05
N GLY A 483 24.00 5.98 7.90
CA GLY A 483 24.36 4.65 7.44
C GLY A 483 23.23 3.91 6.73
N GLY A 484 23.60 3.11 5.74
CA GLY A 484 22.75 2.10 5.08
C GLY A 484 23.13 0.68 5.50
N LEU A 485 22.28 -0.29 5.15
CA LEU A 485 22.51 -1.71 5.48
C LEU A 485 23.76 -2.27 4.76
N SER A 486 24.01 -1.88 3.51
CA SER A 486 25.18 -2.30 2.73
C SER A 486 25.41 -1.38 1.51
N ALA A 487 26.46 -1.61 0.73
CA ALA A 487 26.67 -0.87 -0.52
C ALA A 487 25.50 -1.04 -1.51
N THR A 488 24.83 -2.20 -1.49
CA THR A 488 23.64 -2.51 -2.30
C THR A 488 22.38 -1.86 -1.73
N TYR A 489 22.29 -1.75 -0.41
CA TYR A 489 21.12 -1.24 0.30
C TYR A 489 21.51 -0.01 1.12
N GLY A 490 21.28 1.17 0.54
CA GLY A 490 21.54 2.45 1.18
C GLY A 490 20.73 2.73 2.44
N SER A 491 20.54 4.00 2.77
CA SER A 491 19.75 4.40 3.94
C SER A 491 18.25 4.38 3.65
N PHE A 492 17.86 4.87 2.47
CA PHE A 492 16.45 5.00 2.11
C PHE A 492 16.17 4.61 0.64
N GLY A 493 14.94 4.14 0.39
CA GLY A 493 14.35 4.07 -0.94
C GLY A 493 13.15 5.01 -1.02
N LEU A 494 13.22 6.05 -1.85
CA LEU A 494 12.12 7.01 -2.06
C LEU A 494 11.38 6.66 -3.34
N ARG A 495 10.21 6.02 -3.19
CA ARG A 495 9.49 5.39 -4.31
C ARG A 495 8.24 6.13 -4.79
N GLY A 496 7.79 7.14 -4.05
CA GLY A 496 6.68 8.01 -4.44
C GLY A 496 7.09 9.47 -4.41
N THR A 497 6.12 10.37 -4.50
CA THR A 497 6.38 11.81 -4.47
C THR A 497 6.95 12.25 -3.13
N VAL A 498 8.08 12.95 -3.17
CA VAL A 498 8.61 13.72 -2.04
C VAL A 498 8.02 15.12 -2.14
N SER A 499 7.10 15.46 -1.24
CA SER A 499 6.46 16.79 -1.22
C SER A 499 7.23 17.70 -0.27
N VAL A 500 7.62 18.89 -0.73
CA VAL A 500 8.24 19.92 0.12
C VAL A 500 7.29 21.09 0.27
N THR A 501 6.93 21.36 1.52
CA THR A 501 5.92 22.35 1.93
C THR A 501 6.37 23.10 3.20
N GLY A 502 5.48 23.87 3.82
CA GLY A 502 5.80 24.61 5.05
C GLY A 502 6.31 26.03 4.80
N ALA A 503 7.00 26.60 5.80
CA ALA A 503 7.49 27.98 5.80
C ALA A 503 9.02 28.10 5.94
N THR A 504 9.73 26.96 6.03
CA THR A 504 11.19 26.92 6.17
C THR A 504 11.76 25.84 5.26
N ALA A 505 13.01 26.02 4.83
CA ALA A 505 13.69 25.06 3.96
C ALA A 505 13.84 23.68 4.62
N SER A 506 13.75 22.64 3.81
CA SER A 506 13.93 21.24 4.22
C SER A 506 15.27 20.68 3.77
N THR A 507 15.72 19.58 4.40
CA THR A 507 17.00 18.95 4.06
C THR A 507 16.91 17.44 3.93
N ILE A 508 17.67 16.88 2.98
CA ILE A 508 17.99 15.47 2.88
C ILE A 508 19.52 15.34 2.98
N SER A 509 20.02 14.91 4.13
CA SER A 509 21.43 15.06 4.47
C SER A 509 22.07 13.79 5.01
N THR A 510 23.38 13.71 4.90
CA THR A 510 24.18 12.69 5.59
C THR A 510 24.58 13.21 6.97
N SER A 511 24.43 12.38 8.00
CA SER A 511 24.80 12.73 9.39
C SER A 511 25.83 11.79 10.01
N GLY A 512 26.23 10.72 9.31
CA GLY A 512 27.20 9.73 9.78
C GLY A 512 27.05 8.37 9.10
N GLY A 513 27.80 7.36 9.56
CA GLY A 513 27.71 5.99 9.06
C GLY A 513 28.27 5.78 7.64
N ALA A 514 28.31 4.52 7.18
CA ALA A 514 28.74 4.13 5.84
C ALA A 514 27.55 3.76 4.94
N ASN A 515 27.73 3.76 3.62
CA ASN A 515 26.68 3.44 2.64
C ASN A 515 25.49 4.42 2.63
N ASN A 516 25.76 5.71 2.84
CA ASN A 516 24.75 6.76 2.78
C ASN A 516 24.36 7.05 1.33
N ARG A 517 23.29 6.39 0.87
CA ARG A 517 22.66 6.69 -0.42
C ARG A 517 21.17 6.53 -0.34
N ILE A 518 20.49 7.27 -1.20
CA ILE A 518 19.05 7.25 -1.36
C ILE A 518 18.74 6.71 -2.75
N HIS A 519 18.05 5.59 -2.79
CA HIS A 519 17.59 5.00 -4.04
C HIS A 519 16.32 5.72 -4.50
N ILE A 520 16.33 6.24 -5.72
CA ILE A 520 15.17 6.87 -6.37
C ILE A 520 14.61 5.96 -7.46
N GLY A 521 13.39 6.22 -7.89
CA GLY A 521 12.63 5.42 -8.86
C GLY A 521 12.04 4.15 -8.24
N THR A 522 11.97 3.10 -9.06
CA THR A 522 11.40 1.81 -8.68
C THR A 522 12.22 0.68 -9.28
N ASN A 523 11.86 -0.57 -9.00
CA ASN A 523 12.45 -1.75 -9.64
C ASN A 523 12.07 -1.93 -11.12
N ILE A 524 11.41 -0.94 -11.74
CA ILE A 524 11.07 -0.88 -13.16
C ILE A 524 11.91 0.22 -13.82
N ALA A 525 12.58 -0.11 -14.92
CA ALA A 525 13.45 0.81 -15.64
C ALA A 525 12.69 2.01 -16.21
N GLY A 526 13.29 3.20 -16.14
CA GLY A 526 12.74 4.44 -16.68
C GLY A 526 11.81 5.20 -15.72
N ASN A 527 11.46 4.63 -14.56
CA ASN A 527 10.69 5.33 -13.54
C ASN A 527 11.52 6.40 -12.82
N ALA A 528 10.86 7.50 -12.45
CA ALA A 528 11.47 8.61 -11.72
C ALA A 528 10.81 8.84 -10.36
N THR A 529 11.59 9.32 -9.39
CA THR A 529 11.03 9.90 -8.16
C THR A 529 10.77 11.38 -8.39
N THR A 530 9.55 11.83 -8.11
CA THR A 530 9.18 13.24 -8.16
C THR A 530 9.51 13.92 -6.84
N PHE A 531 10.29 14.98 -6.91
CA PHE A 531 10.50 15.97 -5.86
C PHE A 531 9.63 17.18 -6.20
N ASP A 532 8.49 17.28 -5.54
CA ASP A 532 7.56 18.40 -5.71
C ASP A 532 7.89 19.48 -4.69
N VAL A 533 8.61 20.50 -5.12
CA VAL A 533 9.21 21.51 -4.24
C VAL A 533 8.46 22.83 -4.38
N SER A 534 7.63 23.14 -3.38
CA SER A 534 7.00 24.46 -3.28
C SER A 534 8.04 25.54 -2.96
N ASP A 535 7.76 26.78 -3.34
CA ASP A 535 8.52 27.94 -2.85
C ASP A 535 8.07 28.24 -1.41
N VAL A 536 8.76 27.64 -0.44
CA VAL A 536 8.39 27.70 0.99
C VAL A 536 9.08 28.88 1.68
N THR A 537 10.15 29.40 1.08
CA THR A 537 10.84 30.60 1.58
C THR A 537 10.28 31.89 1.01
N SER A 538 9.39 31.82 0.01
CA SER A 538 8.86 32.98 -0.73
C SER A 538 9.99 33.87 -1.27
N SER A 539 11.09 33.25 -1.71
CA SER A 539 12.33 33.93 -2.05
C SER A 539 13.17 33.10 -3.04
N SER A 540 14.28 33.65 -3.54
CA SER A 540 15.22 32.88 -4.37
C SER A 540 16.13 31.92 -3.59
N ALA A 541 15.93 31.80 -2.26
CA ALA A 541 16.70 30.89 -1.42
C ALA A 541 16.36 29.42 -1.73
N THR A 542 17.20 28.51 -1.26
CA THR A 542 16.96 27.08 -1.43
C THR A 542 15.83 26.60 -0.52
N ASP A 543 14.84 25.91 -1.09
CA ASP A 543 13.70 25.32 -0.37
C ASP A 543 13.96 23.85 0.03
N LEU A 544 14.73 23.13 -0.78
CA LEU A 544 15.19 21.78 -0.48
C LEU A 544 16.69 21.64 -0.77
N THR A 545 17.48 21.26 0.23
CA THR A 545 18.89 20.87 0.02
C THR A 545 19.04 19.36 0.13
N VAL A 546 19.68 18.74 -0.87
CA VAL A 546 20.00 17.30 -0.90
C VAL A 546 21.51 17.13 -0.97
N SER A 547 22.11 16.70 0.14
CA SER A 547 23.56 16.44 0.25
C SER A 547 23.91 14.95 0.38
N THR A 548 22.90 14.08 0.30
CA THR A 548 23.08 12.63 0.21
C THR A 548 23.06 12.18 -1.25
N GLU A 549 23.90 11.21 -1.62
CA GLU A 549 23.92 10.62 -2.96
C GLU A 549 22.51 10.11 -3.33
N LEU A 550 22.03 10.53 -4.51
CA LEU A 550 20.86 9.95 -5.15
C LEU A 550 21.36 8.92 -6.15
N ALA A 551 20.86 7.69 -6.06
CA ALA A 551 21.35 6.56 -6.85
C ALA A 551 20.19 5.79 -7.50
N ASN A 552 20.53 5.00 -8.52
CA ASN A 552 19.62 4.09 -9.19
C ASN A 552 18.92 3.15 -8.20
N TYR A 553 17.71 2.73 -8.57
CA TYR A 553 17.05 1.63 -7.88
C TYR A 553 17.73 0.31 -8.23
N ARG A 554 17.21 -0.78 -7.66
CA ARG A 554 17.77 -2.13 -7.81
C ARG A 554 16.77 -3.09 -8.45
N GLY A 555 17.27 -4.03 -9.24
CA GLY A 555 16.49 -5.13 -9.82
C GLY A 555 16.09 -6.19 -8.79
N THR A 556 15.19 -7.10 -9.18
CA THR A 556 14.67 -8.18 -8.31
C THR A 556 15.49 -9.47 -8.37
N LEU A 557 16.29 -9.66 -9.43
CA LEU A 557 17.06 -10.89 -9.69
C LEU A 557 18.55 -10.71 -9.36
N SER A 558 19.19 -11.76 -8.84
CA SER A 558 20.62 -11.79 -8.54
C SER A 558 21.45 -12.11 -9.81
N PRO A 559 22.59 -11.45 -10.08
CA PRO A 559 23.18 -10.35 -9.31
C PRO A 559 22.35 -9.08 -9.48
N PHE A 560 22.09 -8.42 -8.35
CA PHE A 560 21.13 -7.33 -8.28
C PHE A 560 21.61 -6.10 -9.05
N SER A 561 21.26 -6.06 -10.32
CA SER A 561 21.70 -5.03 -11.25
C SER A 561 20.97 -3.71 -10.97
N PRO A 562 21.66 -2.56 -11.04
CA PRO A 562 21.01 -1.26 -10.96
C PRO A 562 19.93 -1.13 -12.04
N VAL A 563 18.76 -0.67 -11.64
CA VAL A 563 17.66 -0.31 -12.55
C VAL A 563 17.77 1.17 -12.83
N GLN A 564 17.76 1.56 -14.10
CA GLN A 564 17.82 2.96 -14.50
C GLN A 564 16.66 3.74 -13.87
N SER A 565 16.99 4.70 -13.01
CA SER A 565 16.03 5.55 -12.31
C SER A 565 16.26 7.03 -12.61
N GLY A 566 15.17 7.77 -12.76
CA GLY A 566 15.20 9.21 -13.00
C GLY A 566 14.86 10.07 -11.77
N LEU A 567 15.04 11.37 -11.92
CA LEU A 567 14.61 12.42 -10.99
C LEU A 567 13.65 13.36 -11.74
N THR A 568 12.49 13.64 -11.16
CA THR A 568 11.61 14.72 -11.64
C THR A 568 11.56 15.82 -10.59
N LYS A 569 11.94 17.05 -10.95
CA LYS A 569 11.75 18.25 -10.13
C LYS A 569 10.49 18.98 -10.60
N SER A 570 9.54 19.17 -9.70
CA SER A 570 8.33 19.99 -9.92
C SER A 570 8.18 21.05 -8.83
N GLY A 571 7.14 21.88 -8.94
CA GLY A 571 6.88 22.99 -8.03
C GLY A 571 7.78 24.20 -8.25
N ALA A 572 7.35 25.37 -7.79
CA ALA A 572 8.00 26.65 -8.07
C ALA A 572 9.33 26.87 -7.33
N GLY A 573 9.60 26.13 -6.25
CA GLY A 573 10.75 26.32 -5.38
C GLY A 573 12.08 25.84 -5.95
N LYS A 574 13.17 26.18 -5.26
CA LYS A 574 14.55 25.81 -5.58
C LYS A 574 14.97 24.52 -4.85
N MET A 575 15.38 23.51 -5.61
CA MET A 575 16.05 22.31 -5.12
C MET A 575 17.55 22.39 -5.39
N LEU A 576 18.38 22.31 -4.35
CA LEU A 576 19.83 22.28 -4.45
C LEU A 576 20.35 20.86 -4.23
N LEU A 577 21.03 20.30 -5.23
CA LEU A 577 21.86 19.11 -5.09
C LEU A 577 23.27 19.55 -4.69
N SER A 578 23.81 19.09 -3.57
CA SER A 578 25.08 19.61 -3.05
C SER A 578 26.07 18.52 -2.62
N SER A 579 27.36 18.86 -2.59
CA SER A 579 28.40 18.17 -1.81
C SER A 579 28.80 16.76 -2.26
N VAL A 580 28.10 16.13 -3.20
CA VAL A 580 28.41 14.77 -3.71
C VAL A 580 27.97 14.57 -5.17
N ALA A 581 28.61 13.63 -5.88
CA ALA A 581 28.11 13.17 -7.17
C ALA A 581 26.84 12.33 -6.99
N HIS A 582 25.79 12.61 -7.77
CA HIS A 582 24.58 11.81 -7.85
C HIS A 582 24.68 10.84 -9.03
N THR A 583 24.49 9.55 -8.77
CA THR A 583 24.90 8.46 -9.67
C THR A 583 23.74 7.75 -10.37
N TYR A 584 22.51 8.25 -10.22
CA TYR A 584 21.37 7.75 -10.99
C TYR A 584 21.59 7.96 -12.49
N THR A 585 21.11 7.02 -13.31
CA THR A 585 21.40 6.99 -14.76
C THR A 585 20.19 7.26 -15.65
N GLY A 586 19.01 7.44 -15.05
CA GLY A 586 17.80 7.82 -15.77
C GLY A 586 17.67 9.33 -15.95
N PRO A 587 16.55 9.78 -16.55
CA PRO A 587 16.36 11.18 -16.91
C PRO A 587 16.20 12.07 -15.69
N THR A 588 16.79 13.25 -15.76
CA THR A 588 16.52 14.41 -14.91
C THR A 588 15.52 15.30 -15.65
N THR A 589 14.29 15.39 -15.16
CA THR A 589 13.25 16.25 -15.75
C THR A 589 12.92 17.38 -14.79
N ILE A 590 13.02 18.63 -15.24
CA ILE A 590 12.71 19.81 -14.45
C ILE A 590 11.47 20.44 -15.08
N THR A 591 10.33 20.34 -14.39
CA THR A 591 9.03 20.79 -14.89
C THR A 591 8.62 22.15 -14.33
N GLY A 592 9.25 22.60 -13.25
CA GLY A 592 9.00 23.89 -12.62
C GLY A 592 10.08 24.27 -11.60
N GLY A 593 10.18 25.57 -11.33
CA GLY A 593 11.16 26.14 -10.39
C GLY A 593 12.60 25.93 -10.84
N THR A 594 13.51 25.83 -9.88
CA THR A 594 14.95 25.68 -10.15
C THR A 594 15.49 24.36 -9.59
N LEU A 595 16.22 23.60 -10.40
CA LEU A 595 17.15 22.58 -9.93
C LEU A 595 18.56 23.14 -10.04
N ALA A 596 19.25 23.26 -8.90
CA ALA A 596 20.60 23.81 -8.82
C ALA A 596 21.63 22.75 -8.43
N LEU A 597 22.83 22.83 -8.99
CA LEU A 597 24.00 22.10 -8.54
C LEU A 597 24.87 22.99 -7.64
N GLY A 598 25.22 22.49 -6.46
CA GLY A 598 26.19 23.11 -5.57
C GLY A 598 27.61 22.66 -5.84
N ALA A 599 28.57 23.23 -5.11
CA ALA A 599 29.98 22.85 -5.21
C ALA A 599 30.16 21.33 -4.96
N GLY A 600 30.87 20.66 -5.87
CA GLY A 600 31.13 19.22 -5.84
C GLY A 600 29.94 18.33 -6.23
N ALA A 601 28.77 18.89 -6.51
CA ALA A 601 27.63 18.13 -7.01
C ALA A 601 27.72 17.87 -8.51
N SER A 602 27.28 16.70 -8.94
CA SER A 602 27.15 16.37 -10.36
C SER A 602 25.98 15.43 -10.62
N ILE A 603 25.45 15.50 -11.84
CA ILE A 603 24.43 14.58 -12.37
C ILE A 603 24.90 13.95 -13.68
N SER A 604 26.22 13.76 -13.82
CA SER A 604 26.87 13.38 -15.08
C SER A 604 26.47 12.01 -15.62
N SER A 605 25.93 11.15 -14.75
CA SER A 605 25.42 9.83 -15.11
C SER A 605 24.01 9.87 -15.70
N SER A 606 23.26 10.96 -15.51
CA SER A 606 21.92 11.10 -16.05
C SER A 606 22.00 11.18 -17.58
N ASN A 607 21.25 10.31 -18.25
CA ASN A 607 21.24 10.22 -19.72
C ASN A 607 20.48 11.39 -20.39
N LEU A 608 19.66 12.12 -19.64
CA LEU A 608 18.87 13.23 -20.13
C LEU A 608 18.70 14.28 -19.04
N VAL A 609 18.93 15.55 -19.37
CA VAL A 609 18.47 16.71 -18.59
C VAL A 609 17.46 17.46 -19.45
N LYS A 610 16.17 17.32 -19.12
CA LYS A 610 15.05 17.99 -19.79
C LYS A 610 14.59 19.17 -18.94
N VAL A 611 14.70 20.38 -19.45
CA VAL A 611 14.26 21.62 -18.78
C VAL A 611 12.96 22.10 -19.42
N GLY A 612 11.85 22.03 -18.70
CA GLY A 612 10.54 22.50 -19.16
C GLY A 612 10.44 24.02 -19.23
N SER A 613 9.43 24.51 -19.95
CA SER A 613 9.15 25.95 -20.07
C SER A 613 8.99 26.61 -18.69
N GLY A 614 9.65 27.76 -18.50
CA GLY A 614 9.67 28.49 -17.23
C GLY A 614 10.50 27.85 -16.11
N ALA A 615 11.05 26.65 -16.31
CA ALA A 615 11.94 26.00 -15.36
C ALA A 615 13.41 26.35 -15.61
N ILE A 616 14.23 26.23 -14.56
CA ILE A 616 15.66 26.58 -14.59
C ILE A 616 16.51 25.39 -14.15
N PHE A 617 17.52 25.05 -14.95
CA PHE A 617 18.66 24.23 -14.54
C PHE A 617 19.85 25.14 -14.22
N ASP A 618 20.15 25.32 -12.94
CA ASP A 618 21.28 26.11 -12.47
C ASP A 618 22.49 25.19 -12.26
N THR A 619 23.51 25.34 -13.09
CA THR A 619 24.69 24.48 -13.10
C THR A 619 25.67 24.77 -11.97
N GLY A 620 25.45 25.83 -11.18
CA GLY A 620 26.33 26.23 -10.08
C GLY A 620 27.63 26.90 -10.52
N GLY A 621 27.76 27.28 -11.79
CA GLY A 621 28.94 27.92 -12.36
C GLY A 621 29.23 27.46 -13.77
N SER A 622 30.09 26.45 -13.93
CA SER A 622 30.46 25.88 -15.23
C SER A 622 30.03 24.42 -15.34
N TYR A 623 29.51 24.03 -16.50
CA TYR A 623 29.04 22.68 -16.79
C TYR A 623 29.69 22.14 -18.06
N THR A 624 30.20 20.91 -18.01
CA THR A 624 30.69 20.20 -19.19
C THR A 624 29.78 19.02 -19.47
N THR A 625 29.24 18.93 -20.68
CA THR A 625 28.28 17.86 -21.01
C THR A 625 28.97 16.49 -21.08
N PRO A 626 28.46 15.48 -20.34
CA PRO A 626 28.92 14.10 -20.46
C PRO A 626 28.53 13.46 -21.79
N SER A 627 29.27 12.44 -22.23
CA SER A 627 29.00 11.73 -23.49
C SER A 627 27.65 10.99 -23.52
N VAL A 628 27.16 10.56 -22.37
CA VAL A 628 25.89 9.82 -22.23
C VAL A 628 24.68 10.75 -22.15
N GLN A 629 24.88 12.05 -21.98
CA GLN A 629 23.82 12.98 -21.63
C GLN A 629 23.28 13.71 -22.86
N THR A 630 21.96 13.79 -22.92
CA THR A 630 21.25 14.76 -23.75
C THR A 630 20.79 15.93 -22.90
N LEU A 631 21.01 17.17 -23.36
CA LEU A 631 20.49 18.38 -22.74
C LEU A 631 19.45 18.98 -23.68
N GLY A 632 18.24 19.19 -23.19
CA GLY A 632 17.11 19.59 -24.04
C GLY A 632 15.96 20.22 -23.27
N GLY A 633 14.91 20.56 -23.99
CA GLY A 633 13.71 21.20 -23.46
C GLY A 633 13.55 22.65 -23.91
N THR A 634 12.68 23.39 -23.24
CA THR A 634 12.28 24.76 -23.59
C THR A 634 12.50 25.76 -22.44
N GLY A 635 13.19 25.33 -21.39
CA GLY A 635 13.52 26.15 -20.22
C GLY A 635 14.84 26.88 -20.34
N THR A 636 15.36 27.31 -19.19
CA THR A 636 16.62 28.06 -19.08
C THR A 636 17.70 27.26 -18.37
N ILE A 637 18.92 27.32 -18.88
CA ILE A 637 20.14 26.83 -18.25
C ILE A 637 20.94 28.03 -17.76
N LEU A 638 21.27 28.05 -16.49
CA LEU A 638 22.06 29.08 -15.84
C LEU A 638 23.48 28.55 -15.55
N GLY A 639 24.50 29.34 -15.87
CA GLY A 639 25.91 28.98 -15.83
C GLY A 639 26.49 28.59 -17.20
N ALA A 640 27.80 28.73 -17.34
CA ALA A 640 28.54 28.51 -18.57
C ALA A 640 28.60 27.03 -18.94
N VAL A 641 28.27 26.67 -20.18
CA VAL A 641 28.26 25.29 -20.70
C VAL A 641 29.35 25.09 -21.75
N THR A 642 30.13 24.02 -21.58
CA THR A 642 31.08 23.50 -22.56
C THR A 642 30.58 22.16 -23.10
N HIS A 643 30.29 22.09 -24.40
CA HIS A 643 29.69 20.95 -25.06
C HIS A 643 30.72 20.14 -25.86
N ASN A 644 31.48 19.29 -25.17
CA ASN A 644 32.53 18.46 -25.77
C ASN A 644 32.00 17.13 -26.32
N SER A 645 30.97 16.59 -25.68
CA SER A 645 30.37 15.28 -25.99
C SER A 645 28.88 15.28 -25.64
N GLY A 646 28.16 14.22 -26.01
CA GLY A 646 26.72 14.10 -25.76
C GLY A 646 25.90 14.81 -26.83
N LEU A 647 24.67 15.16 -26.50
CA LEU A 647 23.72 15.81 -27.41
C LEU A 647 23.11 17.06 -26.77
N ILE A 648 23.04 18.16 -27.51
CA ILE A 648 22.11 19.26 -27.22
C ILE A 648 21.00 19.27 -28.27
N THR A 649 19.74 19.32 -27.82
CA THR A 649 18.59 19.54 -28.69
C THR A 649 18.14 20.99 -28.61
N GLY A 650 17.74 21.58 -29.75
CA GLY A 650 17.19 22.95 -29.77
C GLY A 650 15.84 23.09 -29.09
N GLY A 651 15.16 21.97 -28.79
CA GLY A 651 13.88 21.95 -28.09
C GLY A 651 13.60 20.60 -27.42
N ASP A 652 12.34 20.17 -27.45
CA ASP A 652 11.88 18.93 -26.83
C ASP A 652 12.26 17.69 -27.67
N ILE A 653 12.68 16.62 -27.00
CA ILE A 653 13.01 15.34 -27.66
C ILE A 653 11.71 14.67 -28.12
N GLY A 654 11.44 14.68 -29.43
CA GLY A 654 10.27 14.01 -30.02
C GLY A 654 9.62 14.70 -31.21
N GLY A 655 10.23 15.73 -31.80
CA GLY A 655 9.71 16.41 -33.00
C GLY A 655 8.68 17.51 -32.74
N VAL A 656 8.54 17.98 -31.50
CA VAL A 656 7.79 19.20 -31.17
C VAL A 656 8.83 20.26 -30.89
N GLY A 657 9.06 21.18 -31.84
CA GLY A 657 10.19 22.07 -31.65
C GLY A 657 9.93 23.19 -30.65
N GLY A 658 11.02 23.79 -30.19
CA GLY A 658 10.99 24.78 -29.11
C GLY A 658 12.28 25.60 -28.99
N ASN A 659 12.45 26.29 -27.86
CA ASN A 659 13.63 27.13 -27.63
C ASN A 659 14.31 26.81 -26.30
N LEU A 660 15.51 26.22 -26.34
CA LEU A 660 16.35 26.06 -25.15
C LEU A 660 17.20 27.32 -24.93
N THR A 661 17.11 27.91 -23.75
CA THR A 661 17.87 29.13 -23.42
C THR A 661 19.06 28.83 -22.53
N PHE A 662 20.25 29.31 -22.92
CA PHE A 662 21.44 29.42 -22.09
C PHE A 662 21.58 30.88 -21.65
N ASN A 663 21.56 31.12 -20.35
CA ASN A 663 21.66 32.48 -19.83
C ASN A 663 23.11 33.02 -19.87
N ASP A 664 24.10 32.11 -19.81
CA ASP A 664 25.53 32.40 -19.90
C ASP A 664 26.16 31.71 -21.13
N SER A 665 27.46 31.39 -21.12
CA SER A 665 28.19 31.00 -22.34
C SER A 665 27.96 29.59 -22.80
N LEU A 666 27.85 29.40 -24.12
CA LEU A 666 27.86 28.08 -24.75
C LEU A 666 29.10 27.94 -25.64
N ALA A 667 29.99 27.01 -25.28
CA ALA A 667 31.17 26.65 -26.07
C ALA A 667 30.98 25.26 -26.71
N LEU A 668 30.97 25.19 -28.04
CA LEU A 668 30.82 23.96 -28.82
C LEU A 668 32.19 23.33 -29.09
N GLY A 669 32.51 22.25 -28.37
CA GLY A 669 33.80 21.56 -28.39
C GLY A 669 33.82 20.21 -29.10
N GLY A 670 32.76 19.87 -29.85
CA GLY A 670 32.66 18.63 -30.63
C GLY A 670 31.47 17.73 -30.27
N GLY A 671 30.66 18.10 -29.27
CA GLY A 671 29.39 17.43 -28.98
C GLY A 671 28.36 17.59 -30.10
N SER A 672 27.38 16.70 -30.17
CA SER A 672 26.38 16.69 -31.25
C SER A 672 25.23 17.68 -30.99
N LEU A 673 24.75 18.31 -32.05
CA LEU A 673 23.55 19.14 -32.03
C LEU A 673 22.42 18.50 -32.83
N ARG A 674 21.18 18.68 -32.37
CA ARG A 674 19.97 18.30 -33.13
C ARG A 674 18.95 19.45 -33.14
N PHE A 675 18.39 19.71 -34.32
CA PHE A 675 17.29 20.65 -34.52
C PHE A 675 16.18 19.98 -35.35
N ASP A 676 14.96 20.00 -34.82
CA ASP A 676 13.74 19.59 -35.49
C ASP A 676 13.03 20.82 -36.09
N TYR A 677 12.73 20.77 -37.39
CA TYR A 677 12.15 21.87 -38.16
C TYR A 677 10.86 21.45 -38.88
N MET A 678 9.92 22.38 -38.96
CA MET A 678 8.74 22.33 -39.81
C MET A 678 9.07 22.79 -41.24
N PRO A 679 8.21 22.54 -42.23
CA PRO A 679 8.48 22.93 -43.63
C PRO A 679 8.58 24.45 -43.84
N LEU A 680 8.03 25.24 -42.92
CA LEU A 680 8.12 26.70 -42.94
C LEU A 680 9.07 27.21 -41.86
N ALA A 681 10.04 28.03 -42.25
CA ALA A 681 11.01 28.61 -41.32
C ALA A 681 10.39 29.60 -40.31
N SER A 682 9.25 30.20 -40.67
CA SER A 682 8.50 31.11 -39.79
C SER A 682 7.70 30.38 -38.69
N ASP A 683 7.71 29.05 -38.68
CA ASP A 683 7.01 28.28 -37.67
C ASP A 683 7.66 28.48 -36.29
N ILE A 684 6.86 28.84 -35.30
CA ILE A 684 7.30 29.07 -33.91
C ILE A 684 7.66 27.76 -33.20
N THR A 685 7.25 26.61 -33.77
CA THR A 685 7.56 25.27 -33.31
C THR A 685 8.85 24.72 -33.93
N ASN A 686 9.64 25.57 -34.60
CA ASN A 686 10.99 25.20 -35.01
C ASN A 686 11.93 25.22 -33.81
N ASP A 687 12.82 24.23 -33.73
CA ASP A 687 13.87 24.20 -32.73
C ASP A 687 14.83 25.39 -32.87
N SER A 688 15.24 25.97 -31.74
CA SER A 688 16.30 26.99 -31.71
C SER A 688 16.97 27.07 -30.34
N VAL A 689 18.21 27.51 -30.29
CA VAL A 689 18.91 27.75 -29.02
C VAL A 689 19.11 29.26 -28.83
N THR A 690 18.82 29.77 -27.65
CA THR A 690 19.10 31.18 -27.29
C THR A 690 20.29 31.25 -26.35
N VAL A 691 21.19 32.20 -26.55
CA VAL A 691 22.37 32.45 -25.69
C VAL A 691 22.44 33.92 -25.27
N LEU A 692 22.23 34.19 -23.98
CA LEU A 692 22.06 35.54 -23.43
C LEU A 692 23.37 36.17 -22.92
N ALA A 693 23.30 37.47 -22.57
CA ALA A 693 24.40 38.39 -22.35
C ALA A 693 25.19 38.12 -21.05
N ASN A 694 25.95 37.04 -21.06
CA ASN A 694 27.31 36.84 -20.53
C ASN A 694 28.05 35.78 -21.36
N GLY A 695 27.47 35.40 -22.49
CA GLY A 695 27.51 34.03 -22.93
C GLY A 695 28.09 33.75 -24.30
N GLY A 696 29.07 34.54 -24.77
CA GLY A 696 29.62 34.43 -26.12
C GLY A 696 29.55 33.00 -26.71
N LEU A 697 28.86 32.88 -27.84
CA LEU A 697 28.66 31.60 -28.52
C LEU A 697 29.95 31.28 -29.26
N SER A 698 30.65 30.24 -28.80
CA SER A 698 31.98 29.90 -29.32
C SER A 698 32.03 28.47 -29.82
N LYS A 699 32.93 28.22 -30.77
CA LYS A 699 33.13 26.90 -31.36
C LYS A 699 34.62 26.62 -31.54
N THR A 700 35.05 25.46 -31.06
CA THR A 700 36.47 25.07 -31.01
C THR A 700 36.78 23.77 -31.75
N ALA A 701 35.76 23.03 -32.20
CA ALA A 701 35.91 21.81 -32.99
C ALA A 701 34.78 21.63 -34.02
N VAL A 702 34.98 20.71 -34.97
CA VAL A 702 33.92 20.29 -35.90
C VAL A 702 32.76 19.70 -35.09
N THR A 703 31.57 20.27 -35.28
CA THR A 703 30.37 19.92 -34.51
C THR A 703 29.44 19.05 -35.37
N PRO A 704 29.13 17.81 -34.98
CA PRO A 704 28.09 17.02 -35.62
C PRO A 704 26.74 17.74 -35.52
N LEU A 705 26.07 17.94 -36.65
CA LEU A 705 24.79 18.65 -36.72
C LEU A 705 23.75 17.76 -37.40
N ASN A 706 22.70 17.38 -36.67
CA ASN A 706 21.60 16.59 -37.17
C ASN A 706 20.36 17.47 -37.37
N LEU A 707 19.96 17.66 -38.63
CA LEU A 707 18.80 18.47 -39.01
C LEU A 707 17.65 17.57 -39.43
N GLN A 708 16.51 17.70 -38.76
CA GLN A 708 15.35 16.86 -39.03
C GLN A 708 14.19 17.75 -39.45
N PHE A 709 13.57 17.38 -40.55
CA PHE A 709 12.46 18.14 -41.11
C PHE A 709 11.21 17.28 -41.11
N ALA A 710 10.09 17.84 -40.64
CA ALA A 710 8.80 17.16 -40.66
C ALA A 710 8.32 16.86 -42.10
N ALA A 711 8.69 17.69 -43.07
CA ALA A 711 8.56 17.42 -44.50
C ALA A 711 9.56 18.27 -45.30
N THR A 712 9.79 17.91 -46.56
CA THR A 712 10.64 18.67 -47.49
C THR A 712 10.07 20.08 -47.73
N PRO A 713 10.85 21.15 -47.49
CA PRO A 713 10.42 22.50 -47.81
C PRO A 713 10.14 22.68 -49.30
N ALA A 714 9.12 23.47 -49.66
CA ALA A 714 8.74 23.69 -51.06
C ALA A 714 9.68 24.65 -51.83
N SER A 715 10.46 25.45 -51.10
CA SER A 715 11.42 26.43 -51.62
C SER A 715 12.64 26.55 -50.70
N VAL A 716 13.63 27.36 -51.09
CA VAL A 716 14.73 27.71 -50.18
C VAL A 716 14.16 28.36 -48.93
N GLN A 717 14.56 27.88 -47.76
CA GLN A 717 14.14 28.38 -46.46
C GLN A 717 15.35 28.65 -45.56
N THR A 718 15.25 29.63 -44.67
CA THR A 718 16.30 29.99 -43.71
C THR A 718 15.82 29.74 -42.29
N TYR A 719 16.31 28.68 -41.65
CA TYR A 719 15.92 28.27 -40.31
C TYR A 719 16.85 28.82 -39.24
N ARG A 720 16.30 29.28 -38.12
CA ARG A 720 17.05 29.79 -36.98
C ARG A 720 17.65 28.63 -36.19
N MET A 721 18.97 28.54 -36.10
CA MET A 721 19.63 27.61 -35.18
C MET A 721 19.90 28.27 -33.83
N PHE A 722 20.53 29.45 -33.86
CA PHE A 722 20.90 30.18 -32.65
C PHE A 722 20.43 31.63 -32.70
N ASN A 723 19.92 32.13 -31.57
CA ASN A 723 19.90 33.55 -31.25
C ASN A 723 20.99 33.81 -30.21
N TYR A 724 21.81 34.83 -30.39
CA TYR A 724 22.86 35.18 -29.45
C TYR A 724 22.99 36.70 -29.29
N THR A 725 23.32 37.14 -28.08
CA THR A 725 23.52 38.57 -27.76
C THR A 725 24.98 38.93 -27.48
N GLY A 726 25.84 37.93 -27.23
CA GLY A 726 27.28 38.09 -27.01
C GLY A 726 28.12 38.02 -28.29
N ALA A 727 29.44 37.82 -28.15
CA ALA A 727 30.33 37.60 -29.29
C ALA A 727 30.13 36.21 -29.92
N LEU A 728 30.26 36.12 -31.25
CA LEU A 728 30.35 34.87 -31.98
C LEU A 728 31.82 34.58 -32.31
N ALA A 729 32.35 33.41 -31.92
CA ALA A 729 33.76 33.06 -32.12
C ALA A 729 33.94 31.63 -32.67
N GLY A 730 35.00 31.41 -33.45
CA GLY A 730 35.31 30.11 -34.08
C GLY A 730 34.89 30.01 -35.56
N ASP A 731 35.03 28.82 -36.14
CA ASP A 731 34.63 28.55 -37.54
C ASP A 731 33.13 28.23 -37.66
N TRP A 732 32.34 29.20 -38.13
CA TRP A 732 30.90 29.06 -38.38
C TRP A 732 30.56 28.83 -39.86
N SER A 733 31.55 28.43 -40.68
CA SER A 733 31.29 27.94 -42.02
C SER A 733 30.74 26.51 -42.01
N ASN A 734 30.24 26.06 -43.17
CA ASN A 734 29.87 24.67 -43.40
C ASN A 734 30.96 23.66 -43.00
N ALA A 735 32.24 23.97 -43.23
CA ALA A 735 33.35 23.07 -42.94
C ALA A 735 33.51 22.79 -41.45
N GLY A 736 33.06 23.71 -40.60
CA GLY A 736 33.02 23.50 -39.16
C GLY A 736 31.89 22.56 -38.71
N PHE A 737 30.99 22.10 -39.58
CA PHE A 737 29.87 21.23 -39.20
C PHE A 737 29.88 19.93 -40.00
N ALA A 738 29.69 18.80 -39.33
CA ALA A 738 29.36 17.54 -39.98
C ALA A 738 27.83 17.44 -40.09
N ILE A 739 27.26 18.05 -41.13
CA ILE A 739 25.81 18.15 -41.31
C ILE A 739 25.24 16.83 -41.81
N THR A 740 24.20 16.35 -41.13
CA THR A 740 23.36 15.21 -41.53
C THR A 740 21.91 15.65 -41.53
N SER A 741 21.11 15.14 -42.47
CA SER A 741 19.68 15.45 -42.51
C SER A 741 18.85 14.26 -43.00
N ASN A 742 17.56 14.26 -42.67
CA ASN A 742 16.57 13.36 -43.26
C ASN A 742 16.07 13.82 -44.64
N LEU A 743 16.35 15.06 -45.06
CA LEU A 743 16.08 15.51 -46.42
C LEU A 743 17.14 14.97 -47.38
N GLY A 744 16.71 14.25 -48.41
CA GLY A 744 17.59 13.53 -49.34
C GLY A 744 18.59 14.42 -50.07
N ARG A 745 18.20 14.98 -51.22
CA ARG A 745 19.08 15.75 -52.11
C ARG A 745 19.32 17.20 -51.67
N ALA A 746 18.76 17.62 -50.53
CA ALA A 746 18.84 19.01 -50.09
C ALA A 746 20.29 19.43 -49.80
N THR A 747 20.58 20.71 -50.06
CA THR A 747 21.85 21.33 -49.66
C THR A 747 21.62 22.30 -48.51
N PHE A 748 22.63 22.42 -47.65
CA PHE A 748 22.56 23.23 -46.43
C PHE A 748 23.73 24.20 -46.43
N VAL A 749 23.48 25.47 -46.10
CA VAL A 749 24.51 26.49 -45.92
C VAL A 749 24.33 27.13 -44.54
N ILE A 750 25.41 27.23 -43.77
CA ILE A 750 25.38 27.97 -42.51
C ILE A 750 25.52 29.45 -42.84
N ASP A 751 24.58 30.25 -42.34
CA ASP A 751 24.48 31.68 -42.61
C ASP A 751 24.52 32.48 -41.30
N THR A 752 25.52 33.35 -41.18
CA THR A 752 25.75 34.25 -40.05
C THR A 752 25.64 35.73 -40.44
N SER A 753 25.08 36.03 -41.62
CA SER A 753 24.97 37.39 -42.15
C SER A 753 24.02 38.27 -41.33
N ALA A 754 23.01 37.68 -40.69
CA ALA A 754 22.11 38.35 -39.77
C ALA A 754 22.78 38.49 -38.38
N ALA A 755 23.04 39.72 -37.95
CA ALA A 755 23.66 39.99 -36.65
C ALA A 755 22.87 39.37 -35.49
N GLY A 756 23.59 38.69 -34.58
CA GLY A 756 22.99 38.02 -33.42
C GLY A 756 22.27 36.70 -33.75
N GLN A 757 22.42 36.18 -34.96
CA GLN A 757 21.79 34.93 -35.38
C GLN A 757 22.77 34.00 -36.09
N VAL A 758 22.59 32.70 -35.89
CA VAL A 758 23.15 31.67 -36.76
C VAL A 758 21.98 30.93 -37.37
N ASN A 759 21.95 30.87 -38.70
CA ASN A 759 20.91 30.24 -39.47
C ASN A 759 21.46 29.07 -40.29
N VAL A 760 20.55 28.18 -40.70
CA VAL A 760 20.80 27.23 -41.79
C VAL A 760 19.87 27.54 -42.94
N VAL A 761 20.45 27.84 -44.10
CA VAL A 761 19.75 27.98 -45.37
C VAL A 761 19.62 26.59 -45.98
N THR A 762 18.40 26.10 -46.10
CA THR A 762 18.06 24.80 -46.69
C THR A 762 17.55 25.02 -48.10
N THR A 763 18.26 24.49 -49.09
CA THR A 763 17.82 24.47 -50.49
C THR A 763 17.29 23.08 -50.82
N PRO A 764 15.97 22.90 -50.93
CA PRO A 764 15.40 21.62 -51.32
C PRO A 764 15.78 21.32 -52.77
N VAL A 765 16.06 20.05 -53.06
CA VAL A 765 16.26 19.56 -54.42
C VAL A 765 15.18 18.53 -54.69
N GLN A 766 14.48 18.66 -55.82
CA GLN A 766 13.37 17.78 -56.18
C GLN A 766 13.83 16.32 -56.27
N PRO A 767 13.02 15.37 -55.78
CA PRO A 767 13.30 13.95 -55.96
C PRO A 767 13.43 13.58 -57.44
N GLN A 768 14.25 12.59 -57.73
CA GLN A 768 14.54 12.13 -59.09
C GLN A 768 13.99 10.72 -59.33
N THR A 769 13.76 10.38 -60.58
CA THR A 769 13.43 9.00 -60.96
C THR A 769 14.69 8.26 -61.38
N LEU A 770 14.99 7.19 -60.66
CA LEU A 770 16.23 6.45 -60.77
C LEU A 770 15.97 5.03 -61.27
N VAL A 771 16.76 4.57 -62.24
CA VAL A 771 16.68 3.21 -62.79
C VAL A 771 17.90 2.42 -62.34
N TRP A 772 17.70 1.25 -61.71
CA TRP A 772 18.78 0.36 -61.32
C TRP A 772 19.55 -0.12 -62.55
N ASN A 773 20.85 0.20 -62.62
CA ASN A 773 21.72 -0.16 -63.74
C ASN A 773 23.13 -0.54 -63.31
N SER A 774 23.27 -1.17 -62.13
CA SER A 774 24.58 -1.56 -61.63
C SER A 774 25.13 -2.81 -62.33
N ALA A 775 26.43 -2.75 -62.66
CA ALA A 775 27.22 -3.87 -63.17
C ALA A 775 28.31 -4.36 -62.19
N SER A 776 28.63 -3.60 -61.14
CA SER A 776 29.80 -3.86 -60.26
C SER A 776 29.49 -3.87 -58.77
N SER A 777 28.33 -3.40 -58.33
CA SER A 777 27.95 -3.34 -56.90
C SER A 777 26.49 -3.73 -56.69
N SER A 778 26.23 -4.55 -55.68
CA SER A 778 24.87 -4.90 -55.26
C SER A 778 24.25 -3.87 -54.32
N LEU A 779 24.99 -2.85 -53.87
CA LEU A 779 24.56 -1.97 -52.78
C LEU A 779 23.44 -1.01 -53.22
N TRP A 780 22.32 -1.02 -52.50
CA TRP A 780 21.39 0.09 -52.44
C TRP A 780 21.66 0.86 -51.15
N ASP A 781 22.35 1.99 -51.28
CA ASP A 781 22.77 2.85 -50.17
C ASP A 781 22.39 4.33 -50.44
N LEU A 782 22.56 5.17 -49.42
CA LEU A 782 22.17 6.59 -49.46
C LEU A 782 23.36 7.47 -49.81
N GLY A 783 23.30 8.16 -50.94
CA GLY A 783 24.22 9.24 -51.30
C GLY A 783 25.68 8.84 -51.51
N THR A 784 25.98 7.53 -51.54
CA THR A 784 27.35 7.01 -51.66
C THR A 784 27.62 6.34 -52.99
N THR A 785 26.95 5.23 -53.32
CA THR A 785 27.28 4.42 -54.49
C THR A 785 26.46 4.82 -55.71
N ALA A 786 27.14 5.11 -56.82
CA ALA A 786 26.49 5.50 -58.08
C ALA A 786 26.04 4.27 -58.89
N ASN A 787 24.96 3.63 -58.45
CA ASN A 787 24.39 2.39 -59.03
C ASN A 787 23.11 2.63 -59.87
N TRP A 788 22.73 3.89 -60.04
CA TRP A 788 21.42 4.27 -60.56
C TRP A 788 21.53 5.21 -61.75
N ASP A 789 20.81 4.95 -62.82
CA ASP A 789 20.69 5.89 -63.93
C ASP A 789 19.60 6.92 -63.61
N ASN A 790 19.95 8.20 -63.64
CA ASN A 790 18.98 9.28 -63.49
C ASN A 790 18.35 9.62 -64.84
N ILE A 791 17.03 9.43 -64.97
CA ILE A 791 16.34 9.57 -66.27
C ILE A 791 16.03 11.04 -66.66
N THR A 792 16.29 12.00 -65.77
CA THR A 792 15.96 13.42 -65.96
C THR A 792 17.20 14.32 -66.14
N GLN A 793 18.41 13.79 -65.95
CA GLN A 793 19.68 14.55 -65.96
C GLN A 793 20.76 13.83 -66.77
N PRO A 794 21.80 14.53 -67.28
CA PRO A 794 22.89 13.95 -68.05
C PRO A 794 23.93 13.19 -67.19
N LEU A 795 23.82 13.22 -65.86
CA LEU A 795 24.72 12.50 -64.95
C LEU A 795 24.26 11.05 -64.80
N ASN A 796 24.88 10.17 -65.57
CA ASN A 796 24.70 8.73 -65.53
C ASN A 796 26.09 8.08 -65.40
N PRO A 797 26.42 7.37 -64.29
CA PRO A 797 25.55 6.96 -63.19
C PRO A 797 25.37 8.02 -62.06
N ASP A 798 24.23 7.96 -61.37
CA ASP A 798 23.81 8.76 -60.21
C ASP A 798 23.64 7.87 -58.95
N LYS A 799 23.47 8.52 -57.81
CA LYS A 799 23.31 7.93 -56.47
C LYS A 799 21.86 8.04 -56.03
N PHE A 800 21.42 7.12 -55.18
CA PHE A 800 20.09 7.17 -54.58
C PHE A 800 20.05 8.05 -53.34
N TYR A 801 19.03 8.88 -53.24
CA TYR A 801 18.68 9.66 -52.05
C TYR A 801 17.22 9.37 -51.66
N ASN A 802 16.87 9.60 -50.39
CA ASN A 802 15.48 9.49 -49.97
C ASN A 802 14.58 10.42 -50.81
N ASP A 803 13.32 10.03 -50.91
CA ASP A 803 12.25 10.53 -51.77
C ASP A 803 12.43 10.25 -53.27
N ASP A 804 13.61 9.82 -53.75
CA ASP A 804 13.77 9.38 -55.14
C ASP A 804 12.86 8.17 -55.45
N VAL A 805 12.45 8.03 -56.72
CA VAL A 805 11.73 6.85 -57.21
C VAL A 805 12.76 5.79 -57.61
N ALA A 806 12.68 4.60 -57.03
CA ALA A 806 13.55 3.48 -57.34
C ALA A 806 12.89 2.52 -58.34
N ARG A 807 13.41 2.45 -59.57
CA ARG A 807 12.90 1.58 -60.65
C ARG A 807 13.85 0.43 -60.93
N PHE A 808 13.34 -0.80 -60.84
CA PHE A 808 14.03 -2.01 -61.27
C PHE A 808 13.44 -2.47 -62.61
N THR A 809 14.27 -2.46 -63.65
CA THR A 809 13.86 -2.77 -65.03
C THR A 809 14.78 -3.84 -65.65
N GLU A 810 14.83 -3.91 -66.98
CA GLU A 810 15.71 -4.83 -67.72
C GLU A 810 17.14 -4.30 -67.91
N THR A 811 17.50 -3.13 -67.37
CA THR A 811 18.80 -2.46 -67.63
C THR A 811 19.99 -3.04 -66.84
N GLY A 812 19.89 -3.23 -65.52
CA GLY A 812 21.00 -3.70 -64.68
C GLY A 812 21.32 -5.20 -64.77
N THR A 813 22.58 -5.60 -64.58
CA THR A 813 22.99 -7.03 -64.62
C THR A 813 22.94 -7.70 -63.24
N ILE A 814 23.08 -6.93 -62.16
CA ILE A 814 22.99 -7.44 -60.79
C ILE A 814 21.52 -7.42 -60.33
N THR A 815 20.95 -8.60 -60.04
CA THR A 815 19.57 -8.75 -59.58
C THR A 815 19.44 -9.05 -58.08
N GLY A 816 20.55 -9.40 -57.41
CA GLY A 816 20.64 -9.52 -55.95
C GLY A 816 21.06 -8.19 -55.33
N ILE A 817 20.11 -7.44 -54.79
CA ILE A 817 20.29 -6.12 -54.21
C ILE A 817 20.55 -6.24 -52.71
N THR A 818 21.64 -5.64 -52.25
CA THR A 818 22.03 -5.58 -50.84
C THR A 818 21.64 -4.24 -50.24
N LEU A 819 20.69 -4.25 -49.32
CA LEU A 819 20.19 -3.10 -48.58
C LEU A 819 20.57 -3.27 -47.10
N ASN A 820 21.60 -2.55 -46.65
CA ASN A 820 22.09 -2.61 -45.26
C ASN A 820 21.72 -1.37 -44.43
N THR A 821 21.07 -0.39 -45.04
CA THR A 821 20.58 0.84 -44.40
C THR A 821 19.06 0.96 -44.57
N SER A 822 18.43 1.87 -43.82
CA SER A 822 17.03 2.23 -44.08
C SER A 822 16.96 3.22 -45.24
N VAL A 823 16.08 2.95 -46.21
CA VAL A 823 15.80 3.85 -47.34
C VAL A 823 14.32 4.23 -47.39
N LEU A 824 14.04 5.45 -47.81
CA LEU A 824 12.70 6.02 -47.95
C LEU A 824 12.49 6.52 -49.39
N PRO A 825 12.36 5.64 -50.39
CA PRO A 825 11.93 6.06 -51.73
C PRO A 825 10.48 6.55 -51.70
N SER A 826 10.11 7.43 -52.64
CA SER A 826 8.69 7.78 -52.83
C SER A 826 7.91 6.58 -53.40
N ASP A 827 8.48 5.94 -54.41
CA ASP A 827 7.95 4.74 -55.04
C ASP A 827 9.07 3.72 -55.33
N VAL A 828 8.73 2.44 -55.16
CA VAL A 828 9.53 1.32 -55.67
C VAL A 828 8.73 0.64 -56.77
N ILE A 829 9.28 0.66 -57.99
CA ILE A 829 8.61 0.10 -59.17
C ILE A 829 9.47 -1.02 -59.74
N VAL A 830 8.90 -2.23 -59.83
CA VAL A 830 9.57 -3.38 -60.42
C VAL A 830 8.82 -3.80 -61.68
N ASN A 831 9.34 -3.37 -62.83
CA ASN A 831 8.80 -3.68 -64.15
C ASN A 831 9.86 -4.44 -64.95
N SER A 832 9.87 -5.76 -64.73
CA SER A 832 10.79 -6.71 -65.34
C SER A 832 10.03 -8.00 -65.61
N ASP A 833 10.12 -8.51 -66.83
CA ASP A 833 9.44 -9.75 -67.24
C ASP A 833 10.36 -10.95 -67.09
N THR A 834 11.68 -10.75 -67.19
CA THR A 834 12.65 -11.85 -67.21
C THR A 834 13.61 -11.85 -66.01
N LYS A 835 13.95 -10.69 -65.45
CA LYS A 835 14.88 -10.60 -64.31
C LYS A 835 14.14 -10.72 -62.99
N HIS A 836 14.50 -11.75 -62.23
CA HIS A 836 14.03 -11.96 -60.87
C HIS A 836 14.90 -11.19 -59.88
N TYR A 837 14.35 -10.15 -59.26
CA TYR A 837 15.08 -9.33 -58.30
C TYR A 837 14.93 -9.89 -56.88
N THR A 838 16.02 -9.85 -56.11
CA THR A 838 16.01 -10.18 -54.68
C THR A 838 16.58 -9.01 -53.89
N ILE A 839 15.83 -8.48 -52.93
CA ILE A 839 16.29 -7.42 -52.02
C ILE A 839 16.56 -8.05 -50.65
N ALA A 840 17.80 -8.00 -50.19
CA ALA A 840 18.27 -8.64 -48.95
C ALA A 840 19.25 -7.73 -48.19
N GLY A 841 19.52 -8.01 -46.91
CA GLY A 841 20.47 -7.27 -46.08
C GLY A 841 19.89 -6.90 -44.72
N THR A 842 20.66 -6.15 -43.92
CA THR A 842 20.24 -5.73 -42.57
C THR A 842 19.36 -4.49 -42.54
N GLY A 843 19.19 -3.83 -43.68
CA GLY A 843 18.40 -2.61 -43.87
C GLY A 843 16.92 -2.88 -44.18
N LYS A 844 16.19 -1.80 -44.51
CA LYS A 844 14.74 -1.84 -44.77
C LYS A 844 14.27 -0.69 -45.66
N ILE A 845 13.14 -0.88 -46.31
CA ILE A 845 12.34 0.17 -46.96
C ILE A 845 11.28 0.64 -45.96
N THR A 846 11.17 1.96 -45.76
CA THR A 846 10.37 2.56 -44.68
C THR A 846 9.46 3.70 -45.17
N GLY A 847 8.74 4.34 -44.23
CA GLY A 847 7.86 5.50 -44.43
C GLY A 847 6.74 5.29 -45.45
N SER A 848 6.28 6.32 -46.15
CA SER A 848 5.09 6.25 -47.02
C SER A 848 5.31 5.63 -48.41
N THR A 849 6.42 4.90 -48.61
CA THR A 849 6.79 4.27 -49.89
C THR A 849 5.63 3.43 -50.46
N ASN A 850 5.25 3.63 -51.73
CA ASN A 850 4.42 2.65 -52.45
C ASN A 850 5.28 1.64 -53.21
N LEU A 851 4.80 0.40 -53.32
CA LEU A 851 5.44 -0.66 -54.08
C LEU A 851 4.55 -1.13 -55.22
N THR A 852 5.03 -1.08 -56.46
CA THR A 852 4.33 -1.59 -57.64
C THR A 852 5.14 -2.69 -58.32
N LYS A 853 4.55 -3.88 -58.47
CA LYS A 853 5.09 -5.01 -59.24
C LYS A 853 4.28 -5.20 -60.51
N ASP A 854 4.89 -4.84 -61.65
CA ASP A 854 4.19 -4.71 -62.93
C ASP A 854 4.68 -5.67 -64.02
N GLY A 855 5.85 -6.29 -63.86
CA GLY A 855 6.36 -7.30 -64.81
C GLY A 855 6.04 -8.75 -64.42
N ALA A 856 6.21 -9.70 -65.34
CA ALA A 856 5.88 -11.12 -65.14
C ALA A 856 6.82 -11.87 -64.16
N SER A 857 8.01 -11.33 -63.88
CA SER A 857 9.03 -12.00 -63.06
C SER A 857 8.68 -12.08 -61.55
N THR A 858 9.60 -12.59 -60.74
CA THR A 858 9.50 -12.62 -59.27
C THR A 858 10.30 -11.48 -58.65
N LEU A 859 9.69 -10.75 -57.71
CA LEU A 859 10.38 -9.91 -56.75
C LEU A 859 10.42 -10.62 -55.39
N THR A 860 11.62 -10.89 -54.87
CA THR A 860 11.81 -11.54 -53.57
C THR A 860 12.31 -10.54 -52.53
N PHE A 861 11.61 -10.42 -51.40
CA PHE A 861 12.09 -9.69 -50.23
C PHE A 861 12.64 -10.63 -49.18
N SER A 862 13.90 -10.44 -48.82
CA SER A 862 14.55 -11.05 -47.65
C SER A 862 14.93 -10.00 -46.59
N THR A 863 14.42 -8.78 -46.71
CA THR A 863 14.48 -7.71 -45.69
C THR A 863 13.13 -7.57 -45.00
N ASN A 864 13.12 -7.17 -43.71
CA ASN A 864 11.89 -6.85 -43.01
C ASN A 864 11.56 -5.37 -43.20
N ASN A 865 10.66 -5.05 -44.13
CA ASN A 865 10.29 -3.68 -44.45
C ASN A 865 9.13 -3.19 -43.55
N ASP A 866 9.02 -1.89 -43.35
CA ASP A 866 8.00 -1.27 -42.49
C ASP A 866 7.34 -0.02 -43.10
N TYR A 867 7.41 0.13 -44.42
CA TYR A 867 6.69 1.18 -45.12
C TYR A 867 5.16 1.05 -44.93
N THR A 868 4.45 2.17 -44.96
CA THR A 868 3.01 2.25 -44.74
C THR A 868 2.22 2.45 -46.03
N GLY A 869 2.89 2.79 -47.13
CA GLY A 869 2.28 2.94 -48.45
C GLY A 869 1.77 1.61 -49.01
N THR A 870 1.01 1.71 -50.10
CA THR A 870 0.31 0.55 -50.68
C THR A 870 1.25 -0.39 -51.44
N THR A 871 0.93 -1.68 -51.48
CA THR A 871 1.56 -2.64 -52.39
C THR A 871 0.58 -3.07 -53.46
N VAL A 872 0.95 -2.88 -54.73
CA VAL A 872 0.16 -3.32 -55.89
C VAL A 872 0.94 -4.37 -56.66
N ILE A 873 0.35 -5.56 -56.81
CA ILE A 873 0.85 -6.63 -57.67
C ILE A 873 -0.07 -6.64 -58.90
N THR A 874 0.34 -5.99 -59.98
CA THR A 874 -0.41 -6.02 -61.25
C THR A 874 -0.31 -7.40 -61.90
N GLN A 875 0.90 -7.99 -61.90
CA GLN A 875 1.18 -9.32 -62.45
C GLN A 875 2.46 -9.92 -61.83
N GLY A 876 2.77 -11.16 -62.19
CA GLY A 876 3.94 -11.88 -61.68
C GLY A 876 3.81 -12.26 -60.20
N THR A 877 4.94 -12.41 -59.52
CA THR A 877 4.99 -12.84 -58.11
C THR A 877 5.75 -11.85 -57.23
N ILE A 878 5.18 -11.51 -56.08
CA ILE A 878 5.95 -11.02 -54.92
C ILE A 878 6.13 -12.20 -53.97
N GLN A 879 7.39 -12.53 -53.67
CA GLN A 879 7.75 -13.50 -52.64
C GLN A 879 8.28 -12.79 -51.40
N VAL A 880 7.67 -13.05 -50.25
CA VAL A 880 8.21 -12.64 -48.94
C VAL A 880 8.95 -13.80 -48.30
N GLY A 881 10.21 -13.55 -47.95
CA GLY A 881 11.17 -14.55 -47.52
C GLY A 881 11.76 -15.38 -48.66
N ASN A 882 12.80 -16.14 -48.31
CA ASN A 882 13.44 -17.10 -49.20
C ASN A 882 13.85 -18.38 -48.43
N GLY A 883 12.94 -18.90 -47.61
CA GLY A 883 13.21 -19.99 -46.65
C GLY A 883 13.97 -19.56 -45.40
N SER A 884 14.09 -18.25 -45.17
CA SER A 884 14.73 -17.64 -43.99
C SER A 884 13.68 -17.04 -43.04
N ASN A 885 14.15 -16.51 -41.90
CA ASN A 885 13.32 -15.76 -40.93
C ASN A 885 13.28 -14.24 -41.24
N ALA A 886 13.74 -13.82 -42.41
CA ALA A 886 13.69 -12.42 -42.86
C ALA A 886 12.91 -12.31 -44.18
N GLY A 887 12.31 -11.14 -44.44
CA GLY A 887 11.44 -10.90 -45.59
C GLY A 887 9.99 -10.57 -45.20
N LEU A 888 9.67 -9.29 -45.05
CA LEU A 888 8.31 -8.78 -44.86
C LEU A 888 8.05 -7.61 -45.79
N LEU A 889 6.80 -7.46 -46.22
CA LEU A 889 6.31 -6.21 -46.80
C LEU A 889 6.02 -5.21 -45.67
N GLY A 890 5.69 -3.98 -46.06
CA GLY A 890 5.18 -2.95 -45.16
C GLY A 890 3.79 -3.26 -44.58
N SER A 891 3.20 -2.32 -43.85
CA SER A 891 1.89 -2.47 -43.19
C SER A 891 0.69 -2.01 -44.03
N GLY A 892 0.94 -1.36 -45.18
CA GLY A 892 -0.12 -0.85 -46.06
C GLY A 892 -0.96 -1.94 -46.74
N ALA A 893 -2.08 -1.53 -47.36
CA ALA A 893 -2.95 -2.46 -48.08
C ALA A 893 -2.25 -3.11 -49.28
N ILE A 894 -2.57 -4.38 -49.53
CA ILE A 894 -2.05 -5.16 -50.67
C ILE A 894 -3.18 -5.37 -51.67
N THR A 895 -3.03 -4.81 -52.87
CA THR A 895 -3.88 -5.09 -54.03
C THR A 895 -3.17 -6.11 -54.91
N ASN A 896 -3.60 -7.37 -54.84
CA ASN A 896 -2.99 -8.52 -55.49
C ASN A 896 -3.80 -8.98 -56.71
N HIS A 897 -3.29 -8.76 -57.92
CA HIS A 897 -3.80 -9.34 -59.18
C HIS A 897 -2.89 -10.46 -59.73
N GLY A 898 -1.72 -10.68 -59.11
CA GLY A 898 -0.77 -11.74 -59.45
C GLY A 898 -0.70 -12.82 -58.37
N THR A 899 0.50 -13.10 -57.86
CA THR A 899 0.72 -14.04 -56.75
C THR A 899 1.47 -13.37 -55.59
N LEU A 900 0.92 -13.48 -54.39
CA LEU A 900 1.62 -13.21 -53.13
C LEU A 900 2.08 -14.55 -52.54
N LYS A 901 3.39 -14.82 -52.58
CA LYS A 901 3.99 -16.05 -52.06
C LYS A 901 4.72 -15.79 -50.74
N ILE A 902 4.43 -16.57 -49.72
CA ILE A 902 5.03 -16.47 -48.39
C ILE A 902 5.96 -17.67 -48.17
N ASN A 903 7.27 -17.46 -48.26
CA ASN A 903 8.29 -18.50 -48.11
C ASN A 903 9.25 -18.15 -46.97
N ARG A 904 8.77 -18.28 -45.73
CA ARG A 904 9.52 -17.99 -44.51
C ARG A 904 9.69 -19.26 -43.65
N SER A 905 10.61 -19.24 -42.68
CA SER A 905 10.91 -20.38 -41.80
C SER A 905 10.78 -20.07 -40.30
N ASP A 906 9.98 -19.05 -39.95
CA ASP A 906 9.78 -18.60 -38.56
C ASP A 906 9.12 -19.63 -37.65
N GLY A 907 9.28 -19.53 -36.33
CA GLY A 907 8.50 -20.36 -35.40
C GLY A 907 9.07 -21.76 -35.12
N SER A 908 10.25 -22.11 -35.64
CA SER A 908 11.11 -23.12 -34.98
C SER A 908 11.65 -22.62 -33.61
N SER A 909 11.57 -21.31 -33.33
CA SER A 909 12.06 -20.64 -32.13
C SER A 909 11.01 -19.87 -31.28
N GLY A 910 9.70 -20.06 -31.52
CA GLY A 910 8.67 -19.74 -30.50
C GLY A 910 7.94 -18.38 -30.54
N THR A 911 7.99 -17.59 -31.61
CA THR A 911 7.08 -16.44 -31.79
C THR A 911 6.54 -16.38 -33.22
N PRO A 912 5.21 -16.51 -33.45
CA PRO A 912 4.62 -16.39 -34.79
C PRO A 912 4.84 -14.99 -35.37
N VAL A 913 5.18 -14.92 -36.66
CA VAL A 913 5.23 -13.65 -37.40
C VAL A 913 3.82 -13.30 -37.89
N MET A 914 3.40 -12.05 -37.70
CA MET A 914 2.08 -11.55 -38.10
C MET A 914 2.17 -10.56 -39.27
N MET A 915 1.33 -10.74 -40.29
CA MET A 915 1.07 -9.76 -41.35
C MET A 915 -0.35 -9.24 -41.21
N GLY A 916 -0.47 -7.97 -40.81
CA GLY A 916 -1.75 -7.29 -40.55
C GLY A 916 -2.38 -6.62 -41.77
N ASN A 917 -1.82 -6.82 -42.97
CA ASN A 917 -2.26 -6.14 -44.19
C ASN A 917 -3.70 -6.53 -44.57
N THR A 918 -4.49 -5.56 -45.05
CA THR A 918 -5.69 -5.88 -45.83
C THR A 918 -5.27 -6.33 -47.22
N ILE A 919 -5.71 -7.51 -47.66
CA ILE A 919 -5.33 -8.09 -48.94
C ILE A 919 -6.57 -8.23 -49.81
N SER A 920 -6.54 -7.68 -51.04
CA SER A 920 -7.67 -7.73 -51.97
C SER A 920 -7.22 -7.94 -53.42
N GLY A 921 -8.11 -8.40 -54.31
CA GLY A 921 -7.87 -8.43 -55.76
C GLY A 921 -8.15 -9.77 -56.42
N THR A 922 -7.69 -9.95 -57.67
CA THR A 922 -7.98 -11.15 -58.45
C THR A 922 -6.96 -12.28 -58.29
N GLY A 923 -5.82 -11.98 -57.66
CA GLY A 923 -4.67 -12.86 -57.55
C GLY A 923 -4.81 -13.97 -56.50
N ALA A 924 -3.75 -14.77 -56.36
CA ALA A 924 -3.68 -15.88 -55.41
C ALA A 924 -2.71 -15.58 -54.24
N ILE A 925 -2.94 -16.22 -53.10
CA ILE A 925 -2.02 -16.24 -51.96
C ILE A 925 -1.48 -17.66 -51.78
N ILE A 926 -0.16 -17.82 -51.71
CA ILE A 926 0.49 -19.13 -51.53
C ILE A 926 1.35 -19.11 -50.26
N GLY A 927 0.95 -19.87 -49.23
CA GLY A 927 1.76 -20.19 -48.07
C GLY A 927 2.74 -21.31 -48.37
N ALA A 928 3.99 -20.97 -48.68
CA ALA A 928 5.09 -21.91 -48.94
C ALA A 928 6.05 -22.04 -47.74
N SER A 929 5.63 -21.59 -46.56
CA SER A 929 6.42 -21.53 -45.33
C SER A 929 6.77 -22.91 -44.76
N ALA A 930 7.99 -23.05 -44.20
CA ALA A 930 8.36 -24.18 -43.33
C ALA A 930 8.11 -23.87 -41.84
N GLY A 931 7.68 -22.64 -41.54
CA GLY A 931 7.45 -22.09 -40.22
C GLY A 931 6.00 -21.69 -39.92
N VAL A 932 5.76 -20.97 -38.82
CA VAL A 932 4.44 -20.47 -38.39
C VAL A 932 4.24 -19.00 -38.81
N ILE A 933 3.26 -18.75 -39.67
CA ILE A 933 2.88 -17.41 -40.16
C ILE A 933 1.41 -17.13 -39.87
N THR A 934 1.11 -15.90 -39.47
CA THR A 934 -0.28 -15.44 -39.24
C THR A 934 -0.64 -14.28 -40.17
N LEU A 935 -1.73 -14.41 -40.92
CA LEU A 935 -2.38 -13.31 -41.65
C LEU A 935 -3.57 -12.83 -40.83
N SER A 936 -3.48 -11.62 -40.29
CA SER A 936 -4.48 -11.07 -39.36
C SER A 936 -5.37 -9.98 -39.93
N GLY A 937 -4.99 -9.39 -41.07
CA GLY A 937 -5.84 -8.43 -41.78
C GLY A 937 -6.90 -9.13 -42.67
N PRO A 938 -7.99 -8.44 -43.05
CA PRO A 938 -9.03 -8.99 -43.92
C PRO A 938 -8.48 -9.42 -45.29
N ILE A 939 -9.00 -10.52 -45.83
CA ILE A 939 -8.58 -11.10 -47.11
C ILE A 939 -9.77 -11.23 -48.05
N ASN A 940 -9.68 -10.67 -49.26
CA ASN A 940 -10.68 -10.77 -50.32
C ASN A 940 -10.02 -10.98 -51.68
N VAL A 941 -9.62 -12.23 -51.96
CA VAL A 941 -8.94 -12.61 -53.20
C VAL A 941 -9.75 -13.63 -53.99
N THR A 942 -9.94 -13.42 -55.29
CA THR A 942 -10.69 -14.37 -56.13
C THR A 942 -9.86 -15.56 -56.60
N GLY A 943 -8.52 -15.43 -56.65
CA GLY A 943 -7.61 -16.51 -56.99
C GLY A 943 -7.40 -17.55 -55.88
N GLY A 944 -7.99 -17.32 -54.70
CA GLY A 944 -7.97 -18.26 -53.57
C GLY A 944 -6.69 -18.21 -52.73
N ILE A 945 -6.70 -19.01 -51.66
CA ILE A 945 -5.59 -19.15 -50.70
C ILE A 945 -5.14 -20.60 -50.68
N THR A 946 -3.86 -20.85 -50.88
CA THR A 946 -3.28 -22.20 -50.85
C THR A 946 -2.17 -22.30 -49.81
N GLN A 947 -2.29 -23.22 -48.86
CA GLN A 947 -1.21 -23.62 -47.97
C GLN A 947 -0.46 -24.82 -48.56
N ALA A 948 0.73 -24.58 -49.11
CA ALA A 948 1.57 -25.55 -49.82
C ALA A 948 2.81 -26.01 -49.04
N GLY A 949 3.26 -25.24 -48.05
CA GLY A 949 4.45 -25.53 -47.24
C GLY A 949 4.20 -26.49 -46.08
N ALA A 950 5.26 -27.07 -45.53
CA ALA A 950 5.19 -27.99 -44.39
C ALA A 950 4.90 -27.29 -43.03
N GLY A 951 4.98 -25.96 -43.00
CA GLY A 951 4.75 -25.14 -41.81
C GLY A 951 3.27 -24.94 -41.45
N THR A 952 2.99 -23.91 -40.66
CA THR A 952 1.64 -23.52 -40.26
C THR A 952 1.28 -22.15 -40.85
N LEU A 953 0.13 -22.05 -41.51
CA LEU A 953 -0.49 -20.78 -41.90
C LEU A 953 -1.74 -20.56 -41.06
N ASN A 954 -1.76 -19.48 -40.28
CA ASN A 954 -2.91 -19.05 -39.49
C ASN A 954 -3.63 -17.91 -40.20
N LEU A 955 -4.91 -18.08 -40.47
CA LEU A 955 -5.80 -17.07 -41.03
C LEU A 955 -6.73 -16.59 -39.92
N THR A 956 -6.32 -15.53 -39.24
CA THR A 956 -7.10 -14.88 -38.18
C THR A 956 -7.90 -13.69 -38.72
N GLY A 957 -7.44 -13.11 -39.83
CA GLY A 957 -8.24 -12.16 -40.62
C GLY A 957 -9.40 -12.87 -41.32
N GLY A 958 -10.55 -12.20 -41.40
CA GLY A 958 -11.72 -12.74 -42.09
C GLY A 958 -11.49 -12.85 -43.61
N ILE A 959 -11.88 -13.99 -44.18
CA ILE A 959 -11.78 -14.26 -45.63
C ILE A 959 -13.15 -14.00 -46.28
N ALA A 960 -13.19 -13.28 -47.40
CA ALA A 960 -14.40 -12.97 -48.17
C ALA A 960 -14.17 -13.17 -49.68
N GLY A 961 -15.26 -13.13 -50.45
CA GLY A 961 -15.22 -13.18 -51.92
C GLY A 961 -15.44 -14.58 -52.51
N SER A 962 -15.21 -14.73 -53.82
CA SER A 962 -15.49 -15.97 -54.55
C SER A 962 -14.34 -17.00 -54.52
N GLY A 963 -13.16 -16.63 -54.00
CA GLY A 963 -12.01 -17.52 -53.91
C GLY A 963 -12.21 -18.65 -52.90
N GLY A 964 -11.57 -19.80 -53.15
CA GLY A 964 -11.57 -20.94 -52.23
C GLY A 964 -10.35 -20.99 -51.32
N VAL A 965 -10.36 -21.96 -50.41
CA VAL A 965 -9.26 -22.25 -49.48
C VAL A 965 -8.74 -23.66 -49.73
N THR A 966 -7.46 -23.79 -50.04
CA THR A 966 -6.80 -25.06 -50.36
C THR A 966 -5.69 -25.36 -49.36
N GLN A 967 -5.68 -26.59 -48.83
CA GLN A 967 -4.71 -27.12 -47.90
C GLN A 967 -3.98 -28.30 -48.57
N ASP A 968 -2.76 -28.05 -49.03
CA ASP A 968 -1.92 -29.04 -49.74
C ASP A 968 -0.87 -29.70 -48.84
N ASN A 969 -0.40 -29.02 -47.79
CA ASN A 969 0.61 -29.57 -46.88
C ASN A 969 0.68 -28.81 -45.54
N GLY A 970 1.29 -29.39 -44.51
CA GLY A 970 1.47 -28.72 -43.21
C GLY A 970 0.15 -28.51 -42.46
N VAL A 971 0.00 -27.35 -41.83
CA VAL A 971 -1.19 -26.97 -41.05
C VAL A 971 -1.78 -25.65 -41.55
N LEU A 972 -3.08 -25.62 -41.82
CA LEU A 972 -3.84 -24.39 -42.06
C LEU A 972 -4.86 -24.20 -40.95
N THR A 973 -4.70 -23.14 -40.17
CA THR A 973 -5.62 -22.76 -39.11
C THR A 973 -6.52 -21.62 -39.59
N VAL A 974 -7.83 -21.74 -39.43
CA VAL A 974 -8.78 -20.71 -39.84
C VAL A 974 -9.67 -20.33 -38.66
N SER A 975 -9.50 -19.11 -38.15
CA SER A 975 -10.19 -18.61 -36.94
C SER A 975 -10.92 -17.28 -37.15
N GLY A 976 -10.69 -16.59 -38.27
CA GLY A 976 -11.42 -15.38 -38.64
C GLY A 976 -12.93 -15.62 -38.88
N ILE A 977 -13.66 -14.52 -39.06
CA ILE A 977 -15.06 -14.54 -39.54
C ILE A 977 -15.01 -14.63 -41.06
N ASN A 978 -15.39 -15.77 -41.64
CA ASN A 978 -15.23 -16.00 -43.08
C ASN A 978 -16.58 -16.08 -43.79
N THR A 979 -16.62 -15.48 -44.97
CA THR A 979 -17.81 -15.34 -45.84
C THR A 979 -17.45 -15.62 -47.31
N TYR A 980 -16.38 -16.37 -47.57
CA TYR A 980 -16.01 -16.76 -48.92
C TYR A 980 -16.98 -17.81 -49.48
N ASN A 981 -17.12 -17.85 -50.81
CA ASN A 981 -18.03 -18.74 -51.52
C ASN A 981 -17.33 -19.87 -52.28
N GLY A 982 -16.00 -19.81 -52.42
CA GLY A 982 -15.22 -20.87 -53.06
C GLY A 982 -15.12 -22.13 -52.20
N ALA A 983 -14.72 -23.25 -52.82
CA ALA A 983 -14.60 -24.53 -52.13
C ALA A 983 -13.49 -24.54 -51.07
N THR A 984 -13.67 -25.35 -50.02
CA THR A 984 -12.60 -25.71 -49.08
C THR A 984 -12.03 -27.07 -49.46
N VAL A 985 -10.79 -27.12 -49.93
CA VAL A 985 -10.15 -28.35 -50.46
C VAL A 985 -8.95 -28.73 -49.58
N ILE A 986 -8.98 -29.92 -49.00
CA ILE A 986 -7.93 -30.42 -48.10
C ILE A 986 -7.27 -31.63 -48.74
N ASN A 987 -6.24 -31.40 -49.56
CA ASN A 987 -5.52 -32.44 -50.28
C ASN A 987 -4.59 -33.26 -49.37
N ALA A 988 -3.81 -32.59 -48.52
CA ALA A 988 -2.99 -33.24 -47.50
C ALA A 988 -2.69 -32.31 -46.30
N GLY A 989 -2.21 -32.89 -45.20
CA GLY A 989 -1.94 -32.15 -43.97
C GLY A 989 -3.21 -31.90 -43.16
N ARG A 990 -3.18 -30.88 -42.31
CA ARG A 990 -4.22 -30.61 -41.32
C ARG A 990 -4.88 -29.25 -41.55
N PHE A 991 -6.17 -29.25 -41.76
CA PHE A 991 -7.03 -28.08 -41.66
C PHE A 991 -7.60 -27.98 -40.25
N SER A 992 -7.35 -26.90 -39.53
CA SER A 992 -7.82 -26.66 -38.17
C SER A 992 -8.85 -25.53 -38.15
N PRO A 993 -10.15 -25.86 -38.21
CA PRO A 993 -11.20 -24.87 -38.09
C PRO A 993 -11.33 -24.45 -36.61
N GLN A 994 -11.35 -23.14 -36.33
CA GLN A 994 -11.41 -22.60 -34.98
C GLN A 994 -12.58 -21.64 -34.75
N SER A 995 -13.39 -21.36 -35.78
CA SER A 995 -14.61 -20.55 -35.71
C SER A 995 -15.79 -21.25 -36.39
N ALA A 996 -17.02 -20.84 -36.06
CA ALA A 996 -18.24 -21.39 -36.66
C ALA A 996 -18.28 -21.20 -38.19
N SER A 997 -17.65 -20.12 -38.67
CA SER A 997 -17.54 -19.77 -40.09
C SER A 997 -16.22 -20.21 -40.72
N ALA A 998 -15.49 -21.17 -40.16
CA ALA A 998 -14.16 -21.55 -40.66
C ALA A 998 -14.17 -22.06 -42.12
N PHE A 999 -15.30 -22.61 -42.56
CA PHE A 999 -15.51 -23.13 -43.93
C PHE A 999 -16.11 -22.09 -44.91
N GLY A 1000 -16.31 -20.85 -44.47
CA GLY A 1000 -16.97 -19.82 -45.28
C GLY A 1000 -18.49 -19.99 -45.34
N ASN A 1001 -19.09 -19.53 -46.45
CA ASN A 1001 -20.49 -19.78 -46.76
C ASN A 1001 -20.67 -21.20 -47.33
N THR A 1002 -21.85 -21.79 -47.14
CA THR A 1002 -22.16 -23.17 -47.58
C THR A 1002 -22.35 -23.33 -49.11
N VAL A 1003 -21.80 -22.42 -49.91
CA VAL A 1003 -21.94 -22.41 -51.37
C VAL A 1003 -20.91 -23.32 -52.04
N GLY A 1004 -19.66 -23.31 -51.55
CA GLY A 1004 -18.60 -24.18 -52.02
C GLY A 1004 -18.52 -25.44 -51.17
N ALA A 1005 -18.52 -26.62 -51.79
CA ALA A 1005 -18.43 -27.88 -51.05
C ALA A 1005 -17.05 -28.05 -50.38
N THR A 1006 -17.01 -28.62 -49.18
CA THR A 1006 -15.78 -29.02 -48.51
C THR A 1006 -15.39 -30.46 -48.87
N SER A 1007 -14.13 -30.66 -49.28
CA SER A 1007 -13.60 -31.99 -49.63
C SER A 1007 -12.28 -32.29 -48.90
N VAL A 1008 -12.16 -33.49 -48.35
CA VAL A 1008 -10.96 -34.03 -47.70
C VAL A 1008 -10.43 -35.20 -48.52
N GLY A 1009 -9.19 -35.07 -48.99
CA GLY A 1009 -8.45 -36.10 -49.71
C GLY A 1009 -7.82 -37.16 -48.78
N PRO A 1010 -7.25 -38.24 -49.33
CA PRO A 1010 -6.77 -39.39 -48.56
C PRO A 1010 -5.72 -39.08 -47.48
N ASN A 1011 -4.93 -38.02 -47.68
CA ASN A 1011 -3.87 -37.59 -46.76
C ASN A 1011 -4.24 -36.33 -45.97
N GLY A 1012 -5.48 -35.83 -46.14
CA GLY A 1012 -6.00 -34.64 -45.49
C GLY A 1012 -6.70 -34.97 -44.17
N GLN A 1013 -6.83 -33.96 -43.31
CA GLN A 1013 -7.59 -34.07 -42.06
C GLN A 1013 -8.23 -32.74 -41.71
N ILE A 1014 -9.52 -32.76 -41.39
CA ILE A 1014 -10.15 -31.72 -40.57
C ILE A 1014 -9.87 -32.07 -39.11
N TYR A 1015 -9.16 -31.19 -38.40
CA TYR A 1015 -8.82 -31.37 -36.99
C TYR A 1015 -9.43 -30.27 -36.12
N ALA A 1016 -10.58 -30.58 -35.52
CA ALA A 1016 -11.26 -29.68 -34.61
C ALA A 1016 -10.54 -29.66 -33.25
N THR A 1017 -9.95 -28.52 -32.91
CA THR A 1017 -9.17 -28.32 -31.67
C THR A 1017 -9.86 -27.41 -30.66
N THR A 1018 -10.96 -26.75 -31.04
CA THR A 1018 -11.67 -25.79 -30.20
C THR A 1018 -12.96 -26.42 -29.67
N SER A 1019 -13.21 -26.28 -28.37
CA SER A 1019 -14.42 -26.78 -27.73
C SER A 1019 -15.63 -25.89 -28.04
N ASN A 1020 -16.80 -26.50 -28.14
CA ASN A 1020 -18.12 -25.90 -28.31
C ASN A 1020 -18.32 -25.09 -29.60
N VAL A 1021 -17.67 -25.49 -30.70
CA VAL A 1021 -17.89 -24.86 -32.02
C VAL A 1021 -18.93 -25.63 -32.82
N ASN A 1022 -19.92 -24.91 -33.37
CA ASN A 1022 -20.89 -25.43 -34.32
C ASN A 1022 -20.55 -24.92 -35.73
N TYR A 1023 -20.16 -25.83 -36.63
CA TYR A 1023 -19.77 -25.52 -38.01
C TYR A 1023 -20.96 -25.41 -38.98
N GLY A 1024 -22.19 -25.38 -38.46
CA GLY A 1024 -23.41 -25.19 -39.26
C GLY A 1024 -23.68 -26.34 -40.23
N SER A 1025 -24.36 -26.03 -41.32
CA SER A 1025 -24.85 -27.00 -42.32
C SER A 1025 -23.86 -27.30 -43.45
N GLU A 1026 -22.56 -27.06 -43.24
CA GLU A 1026 -21.53 -27.29 -44.25
C GLU A 1026 -21.48 -28.77 -44.68
N ALA A 1027 -21.53 -29.03 -45.99
CA ALA A 1027 -21.46 -30.37 -46.54
C ALA A 1027 -19.99 -30.80 -46.72
N ILE A 1028 -19.61 -31.92 -46.09
CA ILE A 1028 -18.22 -32.38 -46.06
C ILE A 1028 -18.12 -33.75 -46.74
N THR A 1029 -17.26 -33.85 -47.75
CA THR A 1029 -16.88 -35.13 -48.37
C THR A 1029 -15.54 -35.60 -47.84
N ILE A 1030 -15.46 -36.78 -47.22
CA ILE A 1030 -14.23 -37.36 -46.66
C ILE A 1030 -13.75 -38.59 -47.45
N ASN A 1031 -12.43 -38.77 -47.52
CA ASN A 1031 -11.77 -39.90 -48.19
C ASN A 1031 -10.57 -40.42 -47.39
N GLY A 1032 -10.38 -41.75 -47.37
CA GLY A 1032 -9.18 -42.40 -46.85
C GLY A 1032 -8.97 -42.34 -45.33
N LEU A 1033 -7.78 -42.76 -44.91
CA LEU A 1033 -7.40 -42.86 -43.49
C LEU A 1033 -7.11 -41.49 -42.84
N GLY A 1034 -6.97 -40.45 -43.67
CA GLY A 1034 -6.64 -39.09 -43.26
C GLY A 1034 -5.18 -38.91 -42.84
N TYR A 1035 -4.84 -37.69 -42.43
CA TYR A 1035 -3.48 -37.31 -42.06
C TYR A 1035 -2.89 -38.23 -40.97
N LEU A 1036 -1.74 -38.85 -41.26
CA LEU A 1036 -1.02 -39.78 -40.39
C LEU A 1036 -1.91 -40.91 -39.82
N ASN A 1037 -2.89 -41.38 -40.60
CA ASN A 1037 -3.88 -42.40 -40.20
C ASN A 1037 -4.74 -41.99 -38.98
N GLY A 1038 -4.84 -40.70 -38.68
CA GLY A 1038 -5.61 -40.17 -37.55
C GLY A 1038 -7.09 -39.93 -37.84
N GLY A 1039 -7.57 -40.25 -39.04
CA GLY A 1039 -8.92 -39.94 -39.52
C GLY A 1039 -8.98 -38.67 -40.39
N ALA A 1040 -9.79 -38.71 -41.45
CA ALA A 1040 -10.06 -37.57 -42.34
C ALA A 1040 -10.89 -36.48 -41.63
N LEU A 1041 -11.64 -36.86 -40.60
CA LEU A 1041 -12.27 -35.96 -39.64
C LEU A 1041 -11.90 -36.41 -38.22
N ARG A 1042 -11.42 -35.48 -37.40
CA ARG A 1042 -10.95 -35.77 -36.04
C ARG A 1042 -11.21 -34.61 -35.08
N ALA A 1043 -11.59 -34.92 -33.84
CA ALA A 1043 -11.60 -33.96 -32.73
C ALA A 1043 -10.40 -34.18 -31.79
N SER A 1044 -10.00 -33.17 -31.03
CA SER A 1044 -9.03 -33.35 -29.95
C SER A 1044 -9.74 -33.88 -28.68
N GLY A 1045 -9.05 -34.71 -27.89
CA GLY A 1045 -9.65 -35.55 -26.83
C GLY A 1045 -10.33 -34.84 -25.65
N ASN A 1046 -10.46 -33.51 -25.66
CA ASN A 1046 -11.22 -32.74 -24.68
C ASN A 1046 -12.09 -31.64 -25.33
N THR A 1047 -12.49 -31.83 -26.60
CA THR A 1047 -13.29 -30.86 -27.36
C THR A 1047 -14.62 -31.44 -27.82
N THR A 1048 -15.68 -30.66 -27.68
CA THR A 1048 -16.99 -30.94 -28.28
C THR A 1048 -17.14 -30.06 -29.52
N SER A 1049 -17.37 -30.63 -30.69
CA SER A 1049 -17.61 -29.88 -31.93
C SER A 1049 -18.81 -30.47 -32.66
N THR A 1050 -19.65 -29.63 -33.25
CA THR A 1050 -20.85 -30.06 -33.97
C THR A 1050 -20.71 -29.74 -35.46
N PHE A 1051 -20.84 -30.77 -36.29
CA PHE A 1051 -20.97 -30.66 -37.75
C PHE A 1051 -22.42 -30.96 -38.09
N GLY A 1052 -23.20 -29.93 -38.45
CA GLY A 1052 -24.64 -30.03 -38.68
C GLY A 1052 -25.03 -30.36 -40.13
N GLY A 1053 -24.09 -30.30 -41.07
CA GLY A 1053 -24.30 -30.66 -42.47
C GLY A 1053 -24.04 -32.14 -42.77
N THR A 1054 -24.34 -32.57 -44.00
CA THR A 1054 -24.14 -33.94 -44.44
C THR A 1054 -22.65 -34.27 -44.54
N ILE A 1055 -22.21 -35.32 -43.84
CA ILE A 1055 -20.88 -35.92 -44.01
C ILE A 1055 -21.00 -37.10 -44.97
N THR A 1056 -20.35 -37.01 -46.13
CA THR A 1056 -20.35 -38.04 -47.17
C THR A 1056 -18.98 -38.73 -47.21
N ALA A 1057 -18.93 -40.04 -47.00
CA ALA A 1057 -17.73 -40.82 -47.27
C ALA A 1057 -17.71 -41.23 -48.75
N ALA A 1058 -16.84 -40.61 -49.57
CA ALA A 1058 -16.75 -40.94 -50.99
C ALA A 1058 -15.92 -42.22 -51.25
N THR A 1059 -15.10 -42.64 -50.29
CA THR A 1059 -14.39 -43.92 -50.26
C THR A 1059 -14.39 -44.48 -48.83
N ALA A 1060 -13.75 -45.64 -48.59
CA ALA A 1060 -13.47 -46.10 -47.24
C ALA A 1060 -12.70 -45.02 -46.47
N ALA A 1061 -13.31 -44.46 -45.43
CA ALA A 1061 -12.79 -43.32 -44.69
C ALA A 1061 -12.81 -43.57 -43.17
N THR A 1062 -11.87 -42.96 -42.46
CA THR A 1062 -11.78 -43.04 -41.00
C THR A 1062 -12.20 -41.73 -40.36
N ILE A 1063 -13.06 -41.79 -39.34
CA ILE A 1063 -13.31 -40.69 -38.40
C ILE A 1063 -12.58 -41.04 -37.11
N GLY A 1064 -11.64 -40.18 -36.71
CA GLY A 1064 -10.82 -40.36 -35.51
C GLY A 1064 -11.48 -39.76 -34.28
N VAL A 1065 -11.45 -40.49 -33.17
CA VAL A 1065 -11.91 -40.03 -31.84
C VAL A 1065 -10.73 -39.67 -30.95
#